data_AF-A0AA42YI29-F1
#
_entry.id   AF-A0AA42YI29-F1
#
_cell.length_a   1.000
_cell.length_b   1.000
_cell.length_c   1.000
_cell.angle_alpha   90.00
_cell.angle_beta   90.00
_cell.angle_gamma   90.00
#
_symmetry.space_group_name_H-M   'P 1'
#
loop_
_entity.id
_entity.type
_entity.pdbx_description
1 polymer ?
#
loop_
_entity_poly.entity_id
_entity_poly.type
_entity_poly.pdbx_seq_one_letter_code
_entity_poly.pdbx_strand_id
1 'polypeptide(L)'
;MKEASRPRPFALPILALALSLLGAAASAGASRVVAVGDVHGSLDSLVAILRSAGLIDGDDRWIGGTATLVQTGDLVDRGAQVREVLDLVMRLEQEASAAGGRVIALLGNHELFNLVGYYGGDTTSHQEFAAIVAAFADGESGKRRKRAASEWNAWHRRHPECSWGSKRAWLDAHPEGYLEYVAALSPEGRYGAWLRERQVVARVGDTIFLHGGLAPDPPAPWHASTIEAINAQVAAEIEQFDADRRSLVAEGVALPFSELGDLLCAIDRESEAVATSPEPALAARGRRLREIHDRLPVASPWLAFDAEGPLWLRDYASWSDEEGAAQIARVAASYGAQRFVVGHTPQTRGIVARFDDRVFLIDTAMVFGAAAGGRPAALEIDGGTARALYEGGRAEEPQTGTAAAEEEPAPVPVASPAATVWLGPDDEPLPLASDLEVIDFLRQARVTSVAAIPIGVSQPKRLMLERGTVRSKAVFRYQDVTEQRRRLSTGEFVMFFRDSFINEVAAYELGQLLGMDNIPPAVERAIEDQPGSVQMWVENAMMESQRRQEGIMPPDPARFRRQFWEMRVFDNLINNTDRNQGNILFDPSWKLWLIDHTRSFARSKNLPAPKEVLGCSRSFFNRLKDLDETQVAERLGPYLSQLEIEALLARRERLVALLEQRIAERGEDNVLFNYGDPDPAVQVSYEEIEIPEG
;
A
#
# COMPACT_ATOMS: atom_id res chain seq x y z
N MET A 1 78.28 43.76 -44.22
CA MET A 1 78.32 42.36 -44.71
C MET A 1 77.94 41.44 -43.55
N LYS A 2 77.05 40.49 -43.81
CA LYS A 2 76.34 39.68 -42.80
C LYS A 2 77.29 38.69 -42.11
N GLU A 3 77.34 38.74 -40.78
CA GLU A 3 77.16 37.62 -39.83
C GLU A 3 77.46 38.14 -38.41
N ALA A 4 76.61 37.80 -37.43
CA ALA A 4 77.03 37.28 -36.11
C ALA A 4 75.90 37.28 -35.06
N SER A 5 75.76 36.10 -34.44
CA SER A 5 75.66 35.84 -32.98
C SER A 5 74.44 36.28 -32.15
N ARG A 6 73.76 35.27 -31.59
CA ARG A 6 73.30 35.17 -30.19
C ARG A 6 74.48 34.80 -29.25
N PRO A 7 74.39 34.78 -27.89
CA PRO A 7 73.37 35.29 -26.93
C PRO A 7 73.90 35.98 -25.62
N ARG A 8 72.99 36.74 -24.95
CA ARG A 8 72.82 37.03 -23.48
C ARG A 8 73.97 37.71 -22.67
N PRO A 9 73.73 38.32 -21.47
CA PRO A 9 72.49 38.53 -20.66
C PRO A 9 72.30 40.01 -20.23
N PHE A 10 71.17 40.40 -19.61
CA PHE A 10 71.15 41.37 -18.49
C PHE A 10 69.77 41.40 -17.80
N ALA A 11 69.82 41.54 -16.48
CA ALA A 11 68.75 41.43 -15.52
C ALA A 11 67.69 42.55 -15.62
N LEU A 12 66.44 42.22 -15.26
CA LEU A 12 65.39 43.20 -14.94
C LEU A 12 65.05 43.13 -13.45
N PRO A 13 64.74 44.27 -12.81
CA PRO A 13 64.56 44.36 -11.37
C PRO A 13 63.16 43.91 -10.93
N ILE A 14 63.12 43.38 -9.71
CA ILE A 14 61.92 43.09 -8.93
C ILE A 14 61.26 44.43 -8.55
N LEU A 15 60.01 44.63 -8.96
CA LEU A 15 59.11 45.61 -8.34
C LEU A 15 57.81 44.89 -7.99
N ALA A 16 57.65 44.62 -6.70
CA ALA A 16 56.41 44.12 -6.12
C ALA A 16 55.36 45.24 -6.19
N LEU A 17 54.36 45.08 -7.05
CA LEU A 17 53.10 45.81 -6.95
C LEU A 17 52.05 44.81 -6.49
N ALA A 18 51.72 44.91 -5.19
CA ALA A 18 50.63 44.17 -4.58
C ALA A 18 49.33 44.55 -5.30
N LEU A 19 48.82 43.65 -6.15
CA LEU A 19 47.44 43.68 -6.59
C LEU A 19 46.59 43.33 -5.37
N SER A 20 45.99 44.35 -4.76
CA SER A 20 44.73 44.24 -4.03
C SER A 20 43.63 43.87 -5.03
N LEU A 21 43.68 42.63 -5.55
CA LEU A 21 42.49 41.88 -5.89
C LEU A 21 41.85 41.54 -4.55
N LEU A 22 41.02 42.46 -4.04
CA LEU A 22 39.92 42.05 -3.19
C LEU A 22 39.13 41.06 -4.03
N GLY A 23 39.41 39.77 -3.79
CA GLY A 23 38.52 38.71 -4.15
C GLY A 23 37.19 39.03 -3.52
N ALA A 24 36.28 39.56 -4.33
CA ALA A 24 34.95 39.01 -4.34
C ALA A 24 35.12 37.54 -4.76
N ALA A 25 35.55 36.71 -3.81
CA ALA A 25 34.95 35.40 -3.69
C ALA A 25 33.46 35.72 -3.59
N ALA A 26 32.78 35.74 -4.74
CA ALA A 26 31.39 35.40 -4.76
C ALA A 26 31.38 34.07 -4.02
N SER A 27 30.93 34.11 -2.77
CA SER A 27 30.26 32.98 -2.18
C SER A 27 29.31 32.52 -3.28
N ALA A 28 29.65 31.43 -3.95
CA ALA A 28 28.69 30.67 -4.72
C ALA A 28 27.74 30.15 -3.66
N GLY A 29 26.83 31.02 -3.22
CA GLY A 29 25.86 30.73 -2.18
C GLY A 29 25.13 29.49 -2.63
N ALA A 30 25.03 28.51 -1.74
CA ALA A 30 24.28 27.29 -2.00
C ALA A 30 22.95 27.66 -2.66
N SER A 31 22.73 27.20 -3.89
CA SER A 31 21.53 27.54 -4.66
C SER A 31 20.31 27.05 -3.89
N ARG A 32 19.39 27.96 -3.56
CA ARG A 32 18.10 27.67 -2.92
C ARG A 32 17.43 26.45 -3.56
N VAL A 33 17.17 25.43 -2.76
CA VAL A 33 16.44 24.21 -3.17
C VAL A 33 15.07 24.23 -2.52
N VAL A 34 14.03 23.87 -3.27
CA VAL A 34 12.68 23.67 -2.75
C VAL A 34 12.25 22.27 -3.17
N ALA A 35 11.78 21.45 -2.23
CA ALA A 35 11.34 20.09 -2.49
C ALA A 35 9.85 19.90 -2.18
N VAL A 36 9.15 19.15 -3.04
CA VAL A 36 7.72 18.83 -2.91
C VAL A 36 7.53 17.33 -3.16
N GLY A 37 6.85 16.64 -2.24
CA GLY A 37 6.51 15.22 -2.37
C GLY A 37 5.07 15.00 -2.82
N ASP A 38 4.81 13.81 -3.38
CA ASP A 38 3.51 13.12 -3.40
C ASP A 38 2.31 14.01 -3.76
N VAL A 39 2.32 14.50 -5.00
CA VAL A 39 1.29 15.42 -5.52
C VAL A 39 -0.01 14.67 -5.84
N HIS A 40 0.10 13.45 -6.36
CA HIS A 40 -1.03 12.56 -6.62
C HIS A 40 -2.19 13.23 -7.36
N GLY A 41 -1.90 13.88 -8.50
CA GLY A 41 -2.92 14.53 -9.31
C GLY A 41 -3.66 15.70 -8.63
N SER A 42 -3.10 16.30 -7.57
CA SER A 42 -3.64 17.48 -6.88
C SER A 42 -3.00 18.77 -7.40
N LEU A 43 -3.46 19.23 -8.57
CA LEU A 43 -2.91 20.43 -9.23
C LEU A 43 -3.05 21.67 -8.36
N ASP A 44 -4.22 21.87 -7.78
CA ASP A 44 -4.53 23.07 -7.01
C ASP A 44 -3.60 23.20 -5.80
N SER A 45 -3.34 22.10 -5.09
CA SER A 45 -2.38 22.02 -3.99
C SER A 45 -0.96 22.30 -4.46
N LEU A 46 -0.54 21.69 -5.58
CA LEU A 46 0.79 21.92 -6.15
C LEU A 46 1.00 23.40 -6.52
N VAL A 47 0.04 24.01 -7.21
CA VAL A 47 0.10 25.43 -7.59
C VAL A 47 0.14 26.31 -6.35
N ALA A 48 -0.70 26.05 -5.35
CA ALA A 48 -0.75 26.82 -4.12
C ALA A 48 0.61 26.82 -3.39
N ILE A 49 1.27 25.66 -3.29
CA ILE A 49 2.56 25.58 -2.61
C ILE A 49 3.70 26.16 -3.45
N LEU A 50 3.72 25.96 -4.77
CA LEU A 50 4.73 26.56 -5.65
C LEU A 50 4.67 28.09 -5.64
N ARG A 51 3.46 28.68 -5.59
CA ARG A 51 3.27 30.12 -5.41
C ARG A 51 3.75 30.59 -4.05
N SER A 52 3.39 29.87 -2.99
CA SER A 52 3.83 30.18 -1.62
C SER A 52 5.35 30.11 -1.46
N ALA A 53 6.00 29.19 -2.19
CA ALA A 53 7.44 29.08 -2.29
C ALA A 53 8.08 30.11 -3.26
N GLY A 54 7.30 30.99 -3.89
CA GLY A 54 7.81 31.99 -4.84
C GLY A 54 8.50 31.37 -6.05
N LEU A 55 8.10 30.16 -6.46
CA LEU A 55 8.63 29.50 -7.64
C LEU A 55 7.82 29.81 -8.89
N ILE A 56 6.52 30.07 -8.74
CA ILE A 56 5.63 30.44 -9.84
C ILE A 56 4.78 31.68 -9.52
N ASP A 57 4.35 32.41 -10.56
CA ASP A 57 3.48 33.58 -10.45
C ASP A 57 1.98 33.24 -10.51
N GLY A 58 1.14 34.27 -10.66
CA GLY A 58 -0.31 34.12 -10.78
C GLY A 58 -0.80 33.50 -12.10
N ASP A 59 0.08 33.41 -13.11
CA ASP A 59 -0.18 32.76 -14.40
C ASP A 59 0.51 31.38 -14.49
N ASP A 60 0.97 30.86 -13.34
CA ASP A 60 1.70 29.60 -13.19
C ASP A 60 2.99 29.52 -14.00
N ARG A 61 3.66 30.68 -14.19
CA ARG A 61 4.95 30.79 -14.86
C ARG A 61 6.09 30.84 -13.85
N TRP A 62 7.23 30.24 -14.21
CA TRP A 62 8.42 30.25 -13.37
C TRP A 62 8.93 31.66 -13.06
N ILE A 63 9.03 31.97 -11.76
CA ILE A 63 9.68 33.16 -11.21
C ILE A 63 10.74 32.82 -10.15
N GLY A 64 11.03 31.54 -9.94
CA GLY A 64 12.00 31.06 -8.95
C GLY A 64 13.46 31.41 -9.22
N GLY A 65 13.76 32.14 -10.31
CA GLY A 65 15.11 32.54 -10.69
C GLY A 65 16.03 31.33 -10.85
N THR A 66 17.15 31.32 -10.13
CA THR A 66 18.15 30.24 -10.13
C THR A 66 17.86 29.12 -9.13
N ALA A 67 16.67 29.09 -8.52
CA ALA A 67 16.31 28.04 -7.57
C ALA A 67 16.23 26.66 -8.25
N THR A 68 16.42 25.61 -7.44
CA THR A 68 16.17 24.22 -7.85
C THR A 68 14.88 23.73 -7.19
N LEU A 69 13.88 23.37 -7.98
CA LEU A 69 12.73 22.59 -7.52
C LEU A 69 13.06 21.09 -7.63
N VAL A 70 12.84 20.32 -6.58
CA VAL A 70 12.91 18.86 -6.60
C VAL A 70 11.53 18.28 -6.30
N GLN A 71 11.00 17.47 -7.20
CA GLN A 71 9.77 16.74 -6.99
C GLN A 71 10.12 15.26 -6.79
N THR A 72 9.75 14.69 -5.65
CA THR A 72 10.26 13.37 -5.19
C THR A 72 9.39 12.18 -5.61
N GLY A 73 8.72 12.24 -6.77
CA GLY A 73 7.88 11.14 -7.27
C GLY A 73 6.42 11.21 -6.81
N ASP A 74 5.58 10.35 -7.40
CA ASP A 74 4.13 10.27 -7.20
C ASP A 74 3.40 11.55 -7.62
N LEU A 75 3.60 11.93 -8.89
CA LEU A 75 2.81 12.95 -9.58
C LEU A 75 1.45 12.42 -10.04
N VAL A 76 1.39 11.13 -10.37
CA VAL A 76 0.20 10.46 -10.92
C VAL A 76 -0.64 9.78 -9.84
N ASP A 77 -1.77 9.20 -10.25
CA ASP A 77 -2.73 8.46 -9.41
C ASP A 77 -3.47 9.29 -8.34
N ARG A 78 -4.52 8.69 -7.75
CA ARG A 78 -5.48 9.30 -6.79
C ARG A 78 -6.28 10.49 -7.34
N GLY A 79 -5.68 11.68 -7.44
CA GLY A 79 -6.36 12.92 -7.80
C GLY A 79 -6.66 12.99 -9.30
N ALA A 80 -7.73 13.66 -9.68
CA ALA A 80 -8.20 13.67 -11.07
C ALA A 80 -7.34 14.53 -12.02
N GLN A 81 -6.53 15.47 -11.53
CA GLN A 81 -5.81 16.47 -12.34
C GLN A 81 -4.41 16.00 -12.77
N VAL A 82 -4.21 14.69 -12.95
CA VAL A 82 -2.91 14.08 -13.31
C VAL A 82 -2.33 14.70 -14.58
N ARG A 83 -3.16 14.91 -15.61
CA ARG A 83 -2.71 15.46 -16.89
C ARG A 83 -2.14 16.86 -16.71
N GLU A 84 -2.85 17.69 -15.97
CA GLU A 84 -2.51 19.08 -15.73
C GLU A 84 -1.27 19.19 -14.84
N VAL A 85 -1.12 18.32 -13.83
CA VAL A 85 0.10 18.22 -13.01
C VAL A 85 1.32 17.91 -13.88
N LEU A 86 1.23 16.89 -14.74
CA LEU A 86 2.32 16.53 -15.65
C LEU A 86 2.65 17.67 -16.63
N ASP A 87 1.62 18.30 -17.22
CA ASP A 87 1.81 19.45 -18.13
C ASP A 87 2.46 20.65 -17.42
N LEU A 88 2.11 20.92 -16.15
CA LEU A 88 2.73 21.97 -15.35
C LEU A 88 4.20 21.66 -15.08
N VAL A 89 4.53 20.48 -14.55
CA VAL A 89 5.90 20.11 -14.20
C VAL A 89 6.82 20.10 -15.42
N MET A 90 6.37 19.49 -16.54
CA MET A 90 7.12 19.50 -17.81
C MET A 90 7.36 20.92 -18.34
N ARG A 91 6.39 21.83 -18.16
CA ARG A 91 6.54 23.24 -18.56
C ARG A 91 7.54 23.95 -17.66
N LEU A 92 7.41 23.78 -16.34
CA LEU A 92 8.31 24.40 -15.37
C LEU A 92 9.76 23.94 -15.53
N GLU A 93 10.00 22.68 -15.92
CA GLU A 93 11.35 22.22 -16.29
C GLU A 93 12.01 23.10 -17.36
N GLN A 94 11.26 23.45 -18.41
CA GLN A 94 11.76 24.30 -19.50
C GLN A 94 11.91 25.76 -19.06
N GLU A 95 10.92 26.30 -18.36
CA GLU A 95 10.92 27.70 -17.90
C GLU A 95 12.03 27.95 -16.86
N ALA A 96 12.20 27.05 -15.90
CA ALA A 96 13.26 27.12 -14.91
C ALA A 96 14.65 27.09 -15.56
N SER A 97 14.87 26.15 -16.49
CA SER A 97 16.13 26.06 -17.22
C SER A 97 16.44 27.35 -18.00
N ALA A 98 15.44 27.94 -18.66
CA ALA A 98 15.58 29.20 -19.38
C ALA A 98 15.92 30.40 -18.46
N ALA A 99 15.47 30.36 -17.20
CA ALA A 99 15.76 31.37 -16.19
C ALA A 99 17.06 31.12 -15.40
N GLY A 100 17.80 30.04 -15.71
CA GLY A 100 19.01 29.64 -14.98
C GLY A 100 18.73 28.88 -13.67
N GLY A 101 17.49 28.49 -13.43
CA GLY A 101 17.08 27.56 -12.38
C GLY A 101 16.99 26.12 -12.90
N ARG A 102 16.37 25.25 -12.10
CA ARG A 102 16.24 23.83 -12.43
C ARG A 102 14.98 23.24 -11.80
N VAL A 103 14.35 22.31 -12.51
CA VAL A 103 13.36 21.39 -11.92
C VAL A 103 13.90 19.97 -12.09
N ILE A 104 13.82 19.18 -11.03
CA ILE A 104 14.20 17.76 -11.00
C ILE A 104 12.96 16.97 -10.59
N ALA A 105 12.26 16.36 -11.54
CA ALA A 105 11.20 15.41 -11.25
C ALA A 105 11.76 13.98 -11.18
N LEU A 106 11.52 13.30 -10.06
CA LEU A 106 11.91 11.91 -9.84
C LEU A 106 10.73 10.98 -10.12
N LEU A 107 11.03 9.71 -10.35
CA LEU A 107 10.02 8.65 -10.35
C LEU A 107 9.67 8.27 -8.92
N GLY A 108 8.38 8.11 -8.64
CA GLY A 108 7.84 7.41 -7.49
C GLY A 108 7.34 6.01 -7.88
N ASN A 109 6.75 5.31 -6.91
CA ASN A 109 6.21 3.98 -7.18
C ASN A 109 4.92 4.04 -8.04
N HIS A 110 4.17 5.14 -7.98
CA HIS A 110 2.98 5.30 -8.82
C HIS A 110 3.29 5.57 -10.28
N GLU A 111 4.39 6.27 -10.59
CA GLU A 111 4.87 6.33 -11.97
C GLU A 111 5.21 4.94 -12.50
N LEU A 112 5.88 4.10 -11.70
CA LEU A 112 6.22 2.74 -12.12
C LEU A 112 5.00 1.87 -12.41
N PHE A 113 4.00 1.88 -11.52
CA PHE A 113 2.74 1.16 -11.76
C PHE A 113 2.14 1.53 -13.12
N ASN A 114 2.08 2.82 -13.40
CA ASN A 114 1.54 3.35 -14.64
C ASN A 114 2.41 3.02 -15.87
N LEU A 115 3.73 3.01 -15.73
CA LEU A 115 4.68 2.64 -16.79
C LEU A 115 4.58 1.15 -17.18
N VAL A 116 4.32 0.27 -16.21
CA VAL A 116 4.18 -1.18 -16.45
C VAL A 116 2.76 -1.61 -16.80
N GLY A 117 1.81 -0.66 -16.88
CA GLY A 117 0.42 -0.96 -17.20
C GLY A 117 -0.33 -1.67 -16.07
N TYR A 118 0.01 -1.36 -14.82
CA TYR A 118 -0.75 -1.73 -13.63
C TYR A 118 -1.60 -0.52 -13.21
N TYR A 119 -2.85 -0.51 -13.68
CA TYR A 119 -3.76 0.61 -13.50
C TYR A 119 -4.87 0.26 -12.51
N GLY A 120 -5.06 1.11 -11.50
CA GLY A 120 -6.06 0.85 -10.47
C GLY A 120 -5.77 -0.38 -9.61
N GLY A 121 -6.50 -0.53 -8.50
CA GLY A 121 -6.32 -1.61 -7.54
C GLY A 121 -6.21 -1.11 -6.10
N ASP A 122 -5.22 -1.60 -5.35
CA ASP A 122 -5.02 -1.28 -3.93
C ASP A 122 -4.59 0.17 -3.67
N THR A 123 -4.02 0.83 -4.69
CA THR A 123 -3.46 2.19 -4.60
C THR A 123 -4.30 3.26 -5.28
N THR A 124 -5.15 2.94 -6.24
CA THR A 124 -6.10 3.88 -6.87
C THR A 124 -7.42 3.16 -7.09
N SER A 125 -8.51 3.68 -6.51
CA SER A 125 -9.83 3.09 -6.67
C SER A 125 -10.32 3.21 -8.12
N HIS A 126 -11.26 2.35 -8.52
CA HIS A 126 -11.87 2.42 -9.85
C HIS A 126 -12.49 3.78 -10.15
N GLN A 127 -13.05 4.45 -9.15
CA GLN A 127 -13.66 5.77 -9.31
C GLN A 127 -12.60 6.86 -9.51
N GLU A 128 -11.53 6.85 -8.71
CA GLU A 128 -10.39 7.75 -8.88
C GLU A 128 -9.74 7.56 -10.26
N PHE A 129 -9.50 6.31 -10.65
CA PHE A 129 -8.94 6.01 -11.97
C PHE A 129 -9.84 6.48 -13.12
N ALA A 130 -11.15 6.27 -13.01
CA ALA A 130 -12.11 6.78 -13.99
C ALA A 130 -12.07 8.32 -14.10
N ALA A 131 -11.90 9.02 -12.97
CA ALA A 131 -11.77 10.47 -12.95
C ALA A 131 -10.47 10.95 -13.60
N ILE A 132 -9.35 10.24 -13.35
CA ILE A 132 -8.05 10.52 -13.97
C ILE A 132 -8.14 10.41 -15.49
N VAL A 133 -8.60 9.27 -16.00
CA VAL A 133 -8.56 9.03 -17.44
C VAL A 133 -9.58 9.88 -18.20
N ALA A 134 -10.63 10.38 -17.54
CA ALA A 134 -11.56 11.32 -18.14
C ALA A 134 -10.86 12.60 -18.66
N ALA A 135 -9.78 13.06 -18.02
CA ALA A 135 -8.99 14.20 -18.49
C ALA A 135 -8.23 13.94 -19.81
N PHE A 136 -8.11 12.68 -20.22
CA PHE A 136 -7.46 12.24 -21.45
C PHE A 136 -8.45 11.95 -22.58
N ALA A 137 -9.75 11.88 -22.28
CA ALA A 137 -10.78 11.59 -23.26
C ALA A 137 -10.94 12.72 -24.31
N ASP A 138 -11.32 12.32 -25.52
CA ASP A 138 -11.74 13.23 -26.60
C ASP A 138 -13.01 12.72 -27.29
N GLY A 139 -13.50 13.44 -28.31
CA GLY A 139 -14.74 13.11 -29.02
C GLY A 139 -14.77 11.74 -29.72
N GLU A 140 -13.63 11.08 -29.90
CA GLU A 140 -13.50 9.77 -30.53
C GLU A 140 -13.25 8.62 -29.52
N SER A 141 -13.07 8.94 -28.23
CA SER A 141 -12.77 7.95 -27.17
C SER A 141 -13.79 6.83 -27.11
N GLY A 142 -15.10 7.14 -27.17
CA GLY A 142 -16.14 6.11 -27.18
C GLY A 142 -16.04 5.13 -28.37
N LYS A 143 -15.59 5.59 -29.55
CA LYS A 143 -15.38 4.71 -30.72
C LYS A 143 -14.12 3.86 -30.54
N ARG A 144 -13.01 4.46 -30.08
CA ARG A 144 -11.76 3.73 -29.80
C ARG A 144 -11.99 2.64 -28.75
N ARG A 145 -12.70 2.96 -27.67
CA ARG A 145 -13.08 2.02 -26.61
C ARG A 145 -13.91 0.84 -27.14
N LYS A 146 -14.91 1.08 -27.97
CA LYS A 146 -15.72 0.00 -28.58
C LYS A 146 -14.91 -0.91 -29.51
N ARG A 147 -13.97 -0.34 -30.27
CA ARG A 147 -13.04 -1.09 -31.12
C ARG A 147 -12.11 -1.93 -30.24
N ALA A 148 -11.45 -1.34 -29.26
CA ALA A 148 -10.56 -2.04 -28.33
C ALA A 148 -11.27 -3.17 -27.59
N ALA A 149 -12.49 -2.96 -27.09
CA ALA A 149 -13.28 -4.03 -26.47
C ALA A 149 -13.58 -5.20 -27.43
N SER A 150 -13.65 -4.94 -28.74
CA SER A 150 -13.85 -5.99 -29.74
C SER A 150 -12.56 -6.73 -30.07
N GLU A 151 -11.43 -6.02 -30.09
CA GLU A 151 -10.08 -6.60 -30.22
C GLU A 151 -9.71 -7.45 -29.00
N TRP A 152 -9.94 -6.90 -27.80
CA TRP A 152 -9.81 -7.63 -26.54
C TRP A 152 -10.69 -8.87 -26.52
N ASN A 153 -11.96 -8.79 -26.90
CA ASN A 153 -12.83 -9.96 -26.93
C ASN A 153 -12.37 -11.02 -27.95
N ALA A 154 -11.72 -10.62 -29.05
CA ALA A 154 -11.12 -11.57 -29.99
C ALA A 154 -9.86 -12.23 -29.43
N TRP A 155 -9.04 -11.47 -28.73
CA TRP A 155 -7.88 -11.97 -27.99
C TRP A 155 -8.28 -12.90 -26.85
N HIS A 156 -9.28 -12.53 -26.04
CA HIS A 156 -9.79 -13.30 -24.90
C HIS A 156 -10.37 -14.65 -25.31
N ARG A 157 -10.95 -14.79 -26.51
CA ARG A 157 -11.38 -16.11 -27.02
C ARG A 157 -10.23 -17.11 -27.19
N ARG A 158 -8.99 -16.63 -27.35
CA ARG A 158 -7.78 -17.48 -27.35
C ARG A 158 -7.21 -17.68 -25.94
N HIS A 159 -7.63 -16.86 -24.99
CA HIS A 159 -7.16 -16.81 -23.61
C HIS A 159 -8.34 -16.70 -22.63
N PRO A 160 -9.28 -17.66 -22.64
CA PRO A 160 -10.51 -17.55 -21.83
C PRO A 160 -10.22 -17.52 -20.33
N GLU A 161 -9.02 -17.96 -19.94
CA GLU A 161 -8.55 -17.99 -18.56
C GLU A 161 -7.95 -16.66 -18.06
N CYS A 162 -7.84 -15.65 -18.92
CA CYS A 162 -7.30 -14.35 -18.57
C CYS A 162 -8.39 -13.36 -18.13
N SER A 163 -7.95 -12.25 -17.54
CA SER A 163 -8.73 -11.31 -16.72
C SER A 163 -10.05 -10.84 -17.33
N TRP A 164 -10.89 -10.20 -16.51
CA TRP A 164 -12.18 -9.59 -16.84
C TRP A 164 -13.32 -10.57 -17.15
N GLY A 165 -13.06 -11.75 -17.70
CA GLY A 165 -14.03 -12.83 -17.92
C GLY A 165 -15.14 -12.55 -18.96
N SER A 166 -15.46 -11.29 -19.25
CA SER A 166 -16.41 -10.90 -20.29
C SER A 166 -16.11 -9.54 -20.89
N LYS A 167 -16.58 -9.32 -22.13
CA LYS A 167 -16.48 -8.00 -22.80
C LYS A 167 -17.18 -6.89 -22.01
N ARG A 168 -18.24 -7.23 -21.28
CA ARG A 168 -18.98 -6.26 -20.46
C ARG A 168 -18.14 -5.81 -19.26
N ALA A 169 -17.56 -6.76 -18.52
CA ALA A 169 -16.67 -6.46 -17.42
C ALA A 169 -15.44 -5.66 -17.88
N TRP A 170 -14.86 -6.02 -19.03
CA TRP A 170 -13.78 -5.21 -19.62
C TRP A 170 -14.25 -3.77 -19.89
N LEU A 171 -15.42 -3.58 -20.51
CA LEU A 171 -15.94 -2.23 -20.72
C LEU A 171 -16.14 -1.48 -19.40
N ASP A 172 -16.68 -2.13 -18.37
CA ASP A 172 -16.99 -1.48 -17.10
C ASP A 172 -15.72 -1.04 -16.35
N ALA A 173 -14.62 -1.79 -16.48
CA ALA A 173 -13.33 -1.44 -15.91
C ALA A 173 -12.52 -0.39 -16.70
N HIS A 174 -12.80 -0.25 -18.00
CA HIS A 174 -12.05 0.63 -18.89
C HIS A 174 -12.93 1.78 -19.40
N PRO A 175 -13.07 2.89 -18.65
CA PRO A 175 -13.89 4.03 -19.05
C PRO A 175 -13.32 4.77 -20.28
N GLU A 176 -14.09 5.73 -20.80
CA GLU A 176 -13.61 6.60 -21.88
C GLU A 176 -12.42 7.44 -21.39
N GLY A 177 -11.38 7.57 -22.23
CA GLY A 177 -10.10 8.16 -21.83
C GLY A 177 -9.02 7.15 -21.45
N TYR A 178 -9.39 5.89 -21.12
CA TYR A 178 -8.42 4.85 -20.77
C TYR A 178 -7.37 4.61 -21.87
N LEU A 179 -7.80 4.45 -23.12
CA LEU A 179 -6.89 4.15 -24.22
C LEU A 179 -5.95 5.32 -24.51
N GLU A 180 -6.44 6.54 -24.34
CA GLU A 180 -5.70 7.77 -24.49
C GLU A 180 -4.67 7.92 -23.38
N TYR A 181 -5.04 7.58 -22.15
CA TYR A 181 -4.15 7.53 -20.99
C TYR A 181 -3.02 6.52 -21.19
N VAL A 182 -3.35 5.28 -21.54
CA VAL A 182 -2.37 4.22 -21.85
C VAL A 182 -1.44 4.64 -22.99
N ALA A 183 -1.97 5.25 -24.04
CA ALA A 183 -1.17 5.75 -25.16
C ALA A 183 -0.28 6.93 -24.74
N ALA A 184 -0.73 7.81 -23.85
CA ALA A 184 0.05 8.95 -23.39
C ALA A 184 1.20 8.54 -22.45
N LEU A 185 1.05 7.43 -21.74
CA LEU A 185 2.07 6.82 -20.87
C LEU A 185 2.93 5.74 -21.55
N SER A 186 2.65 5.41 -22.81
CA SER A 186 3.50 4.48 -23.57
C SER A 186 4.89 5.06 -23.82
N PRO A 187 5.88 4.24 -24.21
CA PRO A 187 7.23 4.73 -24.54
C PRO A 187 7.24 5.83 -25.62
N GLU A 188 6.28 5.81 -26.54
CA GLU A 188 6.10 6.79 -27.60
C GLU A 188 5.15 7.94 -27.22
N GLY A 189 4.44 7.78 -26.09
CA GLY A 189 3.52 8.77 -25.55
C GLY A 189 4.26 9.96 -24.94
N ARG A 190 3.62 11.13 -24.97
CA ARG A 190 4.22 12.39 -24.47
C ARG A 190 4.72 12.27 -23.03
N TYR A 191 3.90 11.72 -22.14
CA TYR A 191 4.24 11.62 -20.72
C TYR A 191 5.10 10.40 -20.44
N GLY A 192 4.81 9.27 -21.10
CA GLY A 192 5.58 8.04 -20.94
C GLY A 192 7.03 8.15 -21.40
N ALA A 193 7.29 8.87 -22.50
CA ALA A 193 8.65 9.17 -22.94
C ALA A 193 9.39 10.04 -21.92
N TRP A 194 8.73 11.10 -21.42
CA TRP A 194 9.30 12.00 -20.42
C TRP A 194 9.62 11.28 -19.09
N LEU A 195 8.70 10.43 -18.61
CA LEU A 195 8.89 9.65 -17.38
C LEU A 195 10.08 8.68 -17.47
N ARG A 196 10.29 8.02 -18.60
CA ARG A 196 11.40 7.08 -18.81
C ARG A 196 12.79 7.72 -18.79
N GLU A 197 12.87 9.04 -18.91
CA GLU A 197 14.11 9.80 -18.78
C GLU A 197 14.40 10.23 -17.33
N ARG A 198 13.46 10.03 -16.39
CA ARG A 198 13.59 10.49 -15.02
C ARG A 198 14.44 9.54 -14.18
N GLN A 199 15.08 10.11 -13.17
CA GLN A 199 15.87 9.38 -12.17
C GLN A 199 14.97 8.98 -11.00
N VAL A 200 15.39 7.97 -10.23
CA VAL A 200 14.76 7.60 -8.95
C VAL A 200 15.45 8.23 -7.75
N VAL A 201 16.73 8.58 -7.88
CA VAL A 201 17.53 9.23 -6.85
C VAL A 201 18.32 10.39 -7.44
N ALA A 202 18.21 11.58 -6.85
CA ALA A 202 19.00 12.75 -7.24
C ALA A 202 19.85 13.27 -6.08
N ARG A 203 20.98 13.89 -6.41
CA ARG A 203 21.84 14.59 -5.47
C ARG A 203 21.94 16.07 -5.85
N VAL A 204 21.64 16.95 -4.90
CA VAL A 204 21.86 18.40 -5.03
C VAL A 204 22.73 18.85 -3.87
N GLY A 205 23.98 19.20 -4.16
CA GLY A 205 24.99 19.50 -3.15
C GLY A 205 25.30 18.30 -2.25
N ASP A 206 25.01 18.45 -0.96
CA ASP A 206 25.20 17.43 0.08
C ASP A 206 23.92 16.63 0.40
N THR A 207 22.81 16.93 -0.26
CA THR A 207 21.50 16.37 0.02
C THR A 207 21.09 15.39 -1.08
N ILE A 208 20.58 14.22 -0.68
CA ILE A 208 19.99 13.21 -1.55
C ILE A 208 18.46 13.33 -1.49
N PHE A 209 17.83 13.24 -2.65
CA PHE A 209 16.38 13.28 -2.83
C PHE A 209 15.94 11.98 -3.53
N LEU A 210 14.88 11.36 -3.02
CA LEU A 210 14.30 10.13 -3.55
C LEU A 210 12.88 9.96 -3.04
N HIS A 211 12.14 9.00 -3.57
CA HIS A 211 10.75 8.79 -3.19
C HIS A 211 10.60 8.09 -1.83
N GLY A 212 11.15 6.89 -1.65
CA GLY A 212 11.04 6.12 -0.40
C GLY A 212 12.23 6.29 0.54
N GLY A 213 13.34 5.60 0.24
CA GLY A 213 14.54 5.63 1.08
C GLY A 213 15.63 4.66 0.61
N LEU A 214 16.83 4.75 1.16
CA LEU A 214 17.93 3.81 0.89
C LEU A 214 18.16 2.92 2.10
N ALA A 215 18.02 1.60 1.91
CA ALA A 215 18.28 0.63 2.95
C ALA A 215 19.77 0.65 3.39
N PRO A 216 20.08 0.52 4.69
CA PRO A 216 21.45 0.41 5.18
C PRO A 216 22.16 -0.84 4.66
N ASP A 217 21.41 -1.92 4.50
CA ASP A 217 21.86 -3.24 4.07
C ASP A 217 20.91 -3.75 2.96
N PRO A 218 21.03 -3.27 1.71
CA PRO A 218 20.08 -3.62 0.67
C PRO A 218 20.13 -5.12 0.32
N PRO A 219 18.97 -5.75 0.08
CA PRO A 219 18.86 -7.18 -0.09
C PRO A 219 19.46 -7.63 -1.43
N ALA A 220 20.00 -8.86 -1.47
CA ALA A 220 20.47 -9.45 -2.72
C ALA A 220 19.30 -9.61 -3.72
N PRO A 221 19.51 -9.40 -5.04
CA PRO A 221 20.79 -9.25 -5.73
C PRO A 221 21.35 -7.81 -5.77
N TRP A 222 20.69 -6.86 -5.10
CA TRP A 222 20.97 -5.43 -5.24
C TRP A 222 21.99 -4.96 -4.21
N HIS A 223 23.27 -5.00 -4.58
CA HIS A 223 24.34 -4.35 -3.82
C HIS A 223 24.80 -3.04 -4.47
N ALA A 224 23.87 -2.32 -5.11
CA ALA A 224 24.19 -1.11 -5.85
C ALA A 224 24.85 -0.10 -4.90
N SER A 225 26.11 0.22 -5.18
CA SER A 225 26.96 1.00 -4.27
C SER A 225 26.93 2.51 -4.54
N THR A 226 26.29 2.96 -5.63
CA THR A 226 26.21 4.38 -6.01
C THR A 226 24.85 4.78 -6.56
N ILE A 227 24.54 6.08 -6.49
CA ILE A 227 23.30 6.68 -7.03
C ILE A 227 23.15 6.40 -8.54
N GLU A 228 24.26 6.45 -9.29
CA GLU A 228 24.27 6.19 -10.73
C GLU A 228 23.93 4.74 -11.04
N ALA A 229 24.44 3.79 -10.23
CA ALA A 229 24.12 2.37 -10.40
C ALA A 229 22.64 2.08 -10.11
N ILE A 230 22.07 2.71 -9.08
CA ILE A 230 20.64 2.59 -8.75
C ILE A 230 19.78 3.12 -9.91
N ASN A 231 20.06 4.34 -10.39
CA ASN A 231 19.32 4.94 -11.50
C ASN A 231 19.46 4.11 -12.79
N ALA A 232 20.66 3.62 -13.10
CA ALA A 232 20.89 2.79 -14.28
C ALA A 232 20.17 1.44 -14.21
N GLN A 233 20.11 0.82 -13.02
CA GLN A 233 19.40 -0.44 -12.81
C GLN A 233 17.89 -0.27 -13.05
N VAL A 234 17.26 0.74 -12.43
CA VAL A 234 15.82 0.99 -12.63
C VAL A 234 15.51 1.35 -14.09
N ALA A 235 16.35 2.15 -14.74
CA ALA A 235 16.18 2.47 -16.15
C ALA A 235 16.27 1.22 -17.04
N ALA A 236 17.20 0.32 -16.76
CA ALA A 236 17.36 -0.93 -17.49
C ALA A 236 16.16 -1.89 -17.29
N GLU A 237 15.60 -1.95 -16.09
CA GLU A 237 14.38 -2.72 -15.80
C GLU A 237 13.19 -2.23 -16.64
N ILE A 238 12.97 -0.91 -16.68
CA ILE A 238 11.90 -0.30 -17.48
C ILE A 238 12.14 -0.53 -18.99
N GLU A 239 13.36 -0.30 -19.48
CA GLU A 239 13.70 -0.50 -20.89
C GLU A 239 13.50 -1.96 -21.32
N GLN A 240 13.90 -2.90 -20.47
CA GLN A 240 13.74 -4.33 -20.72
C GLN A 240 12.25 -4.71 -20.79
N PHE A 241 11.42 -4.18 -19.90
CA PHE A 241 9.97 -4.39 -19.95
C PHE A 241 9.35 -3.81 -21.22
N ASP A 242 9.76 -2.61 -21.66
CA ASP A 242 9.25 -2.02 -22.90
C ASP A 242 9.65 -2.85 -24.14
N ALA A 243 10.85 -3.41 -24.15
CA ALA A 243 11.29 -4.32 -25.21
C ALA A 243 10.46 -5.61 -25.21
N ASP A 244 10.26 -6.21 -24.05
CA ASP A 244 9.49 -7.45 -23.90
C ASP A 244 8.02 -7.22 -24.27
N ARG A 245 7.40 -6.14 -23.79
CA ARG A 245 6.03 -5.74 -24.13
C ARG A 245 5.85 -5.52 -25.63
N ARG A 246 6.77 -4.80 -26.29
CA ARG A 246 6.73 -4.61 -27.76
C ARG A 246 6.79 -5.95 -28.49
N SER A 247 7.65 -6.87 -28.03
CA SER A 247 7.75 -8.20 -28.65
C SER A 247 6.46 -9.02 -28.48
N LEU A 248 5.86 -8.99 -27.29
CA LEU A 248 4.60 -9.68 -27.01
C LEU A 248 3.44 -9.14 -27.86
N VAL A 249 3.38 -7.82 -28.04
CA VAL A 249 2.38 -7.17 -28.90
C VAL A 249 2.60 -7.52 -30.38
N ALA A 250 3.86 -7.47 -30.85
CA ALA A 250 4.20 -7.81 -32.23
C ALA A 250 3.84 -9.26 -32.60
N GLU A 251 3.92 -10.17 -31.64
CA GLU A 251 3.56 -11.59 -31.80
C GLU A 251 2.08 -11.89 -31.55
N GLY A 252 1.29 -10.89 -31.16
CA GLY A 252 -0.13 -11.05 -30.85
C GLY A 252 -0.42 -11.81 -29.54
N VAL A 253 0.59 -11.96 -28.67
CA VAL A 253 0.45 -12.52 -27.31
C VAL A 253 -0.29 -11.54 -26.41
N ALA A 254 -0.01 -10.25 -26.57
CA ALA A 254 -0.68 -9.16 -25.86
C ALA A 254 -1.25 -8.13 -26.84
N LEU A 255 -2.14 -7.26 -26.35
CA LEU A 255 -2.62 -6.09 -27.09
C LEU A 255 -1.84 -4.84 -26.66
N PRO A 256 -1.77 -3.77 -27.49
CA PRO A 256 -1.09 -2.52 -27.13
C PRO A 256 -1.61 -1.85 -25.85
N PHE A 257 -2.82 -2.21 -25.42
CA PHE A 257 -3.48 -1.73 -24.21
C PHE A 257 -3.70 -2.84 -23.17
N SER A 258 -3.05 -3.99 -23.32
CA SER A 258 -3.08 -5.02 -22.28
C SER A 258 -2.35 -4.52 -21.03
N GLU A 259 -2.96 -4.81 -19.89
CA GLU A 259 -2.41 -4.54 -18.55
C GLU A 259 -1.42 -5.62 -18.13
N LEU A 260 -0.61 -5.34 -17.11
CA LEU A 260 0.41 -6.28 -16.63
C LEU A 260 -0.16 -7.68 -16.32
N GLY A 261 -1.36 -7.74 -15.74
CA GLY A 261 -2.06 -9.00 -15.46
C GLY A 261 -2.44 -9.79 -16.71
N ASP A 262 -2.84 -9.10 -17.80
CA ASP A 262 -3.12 -9.73 -19.09
C ASP A 262 -1.82 -10.28 -19.71
N LEU A 263 -0.72 -9.53 -19.64
CA LEU A 263 0.60 -9.96 -20.14
C LEU A 263 1.02 -11.26 -19.46
N LEU A 264 1.06 -11.26 -18.12
CA LEU A 264 1.47 -12.43 -17.34
C LEU A 264 0.59 -13.64 -17.68
N CYS A 265 -0.74 -13.47 -17.69
CA CYS A 265 -1.66 -14.54 -18.03
C CYS A 265 -1.39 -15.16 -19.42
N ALA A 266 -1.24 -14.30 -20.42
CA ALA A 266 -1.07 -14.74 -21.80
C ALA A 266 0.24 -15.50 -21.99
N ILE A 267 1.31 -15.00 -21.38
CA ILE A 267 2.63 -15.64 -21.44
C ILE A 267 2.56 -17.03 -20.80
N ASP A 268 1.94 -17.17 -19.63
CA ASP A 268 1.77 -18.46 -18.96
C ASP A 268 1.04 -19.46 -19.88
N ARG A 269 -0.15 -19.08 -20.36
CA ARG A 269 -0.99 -19.96 -21.17
C ARG A 269 -0.37 -20.32 -22.51
N GLU A 270 0.21 -19.34 -23.21
CA GLU A 270 0.84 -19.59 -24.49
C GLU A 270 2.15 -20.38 -24.37
N SER A 271 2.91 -20.18 -23.28
CA SER A 271 4.15 -20.94 -23.05
C SER A 271 3.89 -22.39 -22.63
N GLU A 272 2.85 -22.64 -21.83
CA GLU A 272 2.38 -23.98 -21.47
C GLU A 272 1.88 -24.75 -22.70
N ALA A 273 1.07 -24.11 -23.54
CA ALA A 273 0.47 -24.73 -24.73
C ALA A 273 1.52 -25.29 -25.71
N VAL A 274 2.71 -24.72 -25.74
CA VAL A 274 3.79 -25.12 -26.66
C VAL A 274 4.97 -25.79 -25.95
N ALA A 275 4.92 -25.96 -24.62
CA ALA A 275 6.03 -26.45 -23.80
C ALA A 275 6.52 -27.85 -24.21
N THR A 276 5.59 -28.70 -24.66
CA THR A 276 5.84 -30.10 -25.06
C THR A 276 5.74 -30.31 -26.57
N SER A 277 5.65 -29.23 -27.35
CA SER A 277 5.49 -29.33 -28.80
C SER A 277 6.71 -30.02 -29.44
N PRO A 278 6.51 -31.02 -30.32
CA PRO A 278 7.59 -31.66 -31.07
C PRO A 278 8.17 -30.73 -32.15
N GLU A 279 7.54 -29.60 -32.44
CA GLU A 279 8.02 -28.62 -33.40
C GLU A 279 9.07 -27.68 -32.75
N PRO A 280 10.33 -27.66 -33.25
CA PRO A 280 11.41 -26.90 -32.62
C PRO A 280 11.13 -25.40 -32.49
N ALA A 281 10.43 -24.80 -33.46
CA ALA A 281 10.08 -23.39 -33.45
C ALA A 281 9.07 -23.04 -32.33
N LEU A 282 8.05 -23.88 -32.14
CA LEU A 282 7.06 -23.70 -31.08
C LEU A 282 7.68 -23.92 -29.69
N ALA A 283 8.52 -24.95 -29.54
CA ALA A 283 9.24 -25.18 -28.28
C ALA A 283 10.20 -24.03 -27.94
N ALA A 284 10.89 -23.46 -28.94
CA ALA A 284 11.74 -22.28 -28.76
C ALA A 284 10.93 -21.05 -28.35
N ARG A 285 9.77 -20.83 -28.98
CA ARG A 285 8.83 -19.77 -28.60
C ARG A 285 8.39 -19.89 -27.15
N GLY A 286 8.00 -21.09 -26.70
CA GLY A 286 7.59 -21.33 -25.31
C GLY A 286 8.70 -21.04 -24.30
N ARG A 287 9.95 -21.42 -24.60
CA ARG A 287 11.10 -21.06 -23.75
C ARG A 287 11.29 -19.56 -23.67
N ARG A 288 11.27 -18.85 -24.81
CA ARG A 288 11.40 -17.39 -24.83
C ARG A 288 10.28 -16.70 -24.04
N LEU A 289 9.04 -17.18 -24.16
CA LEU A 289 7.92 -16.64 -23.40
C LEU A 289 8.12 -16.81 -21.89
N ARG A 290 8.58 -17.98 -21.42
CA ARG A 290 8.95 -18.16 -20.01
C ARG A 290 10.09 -17.25 -19.58
N GLU A 291 11.12 -17.09 -20.41
CA GLU A 291 12.21 -16.17 -20.12
C GLU A 291 11.72 -14.72 -19.98
N ILE A 292 10.71 -14.30 -20.76
CA ILE A 292 10.06 -12.99 -20.59
C ILE A 292 9.29 -12.95 -19.27
N HIS A 293 8.45 -13.96 -18.99
CA HIS A 293 7.69 -14.05 -17.74
C HIS A 293 8.61 -13.85 -16.53
N ASP A 294 9.71 -14.62 -16.48
CA ASP A 294 10.65 -14.62 -15.35
C ASP A 294 11.41 -13.30 -15.19
N ARG A 295 11.35 -12.39 -16.16
CA ARG A 295 11.92 -11.03 -16.07
C ARG A 295 10.90 -9.95 -15.73
N LEU A 296 9.60 -10.24 -15.78
CA LEU A 296 8.57 -9.26 -15.44
C LEU A 296 8.61 -8.94 -13.93
N PRO A 297 8.19 -7.73 -13.51
CA PRO A 297 8.33 -7.24 -12.13
C PRO A 297 7.61 -8.09 -11.06
N VAL A 298 6.72 -9.01 -11.47
CA VAL A 298 5.98 -9.91 -10.57
C VAL A 298 6.71 -11.24 -10.34
N ALA A 299 7.59 -11.64 -11.26
CA ALA A 299 8.30 -12.92 -11.23
C ALA A 299 9.82 -12.78 -10.99
N SER A 300 10.36 -11.57 -11.17
CA SER A 300 11.74 -11.21 -10.85
C SER A 300 11.77 -10.25 -9.67
N PRO A 301 12.77 -10.34 -8.77
CA PRO A 301 13.10 -9.18 -7.95
C PRO A 301 13.51 -8.07 -8.92
N TRP A 302 12.85 -6.92 -8.86
CA TRP A 302 13.24 -5.69 -9.53
C TRP A 302 13.59 -4.70 -8.44
N LEU A 303 14.69 -3.96 -8.57
CA LEU A 303 15.01 -2.91 -7.60
C LEU A 303 13.89 -1.86 -7.53
N ALA A 304 13.26 -1.59 -8.67
CA ALA A 304 12.14 -0.68 -8.81
C ALA A 304 10.86 -1.10 -8.06
N PHE A 305 10.66 -2.41 -7.80
CA PHE A 305 9.49 -2.96 -7.10
C PHE A 305 9.83 -3.64 -5.77
N ASP A 306 11.10 -3.57 -5.34
CA ASP A 306 11.56 -4.14 -4.08
C ASP A 306 11.05 -3.28 -2.91
N ALA A 307 10.49 -3.92 -1.88
CA ALA A 307 9.95 -3.23 -0.71
C ALA A 307 11.02 -2.46 0.09
N GLU A 308 12.28 -2.91 0.03
CA GLU A 308 13.43 -2.22 0.63
C GLU A 308 14.16 -1.32 -0.39
N GLY A 309 13.59 -1.18 -1.59
CA GLY A 309 14.13 -0.39 -2.69
C GLY A 309 13.89 1.13 -2.56
N PRO A 310 14.52 1.92 -3.44
CA PRO A 310 14.52 3.40 -3.40
C PRO A 310 13.14 4.06 -3.50
N LEU A 311 12.13 3.32 -3.95
CA LEU A 311 10.77 3.82 -4.18
C LEU A 311 9.75 3.30 -3.16
N TRP A 312 10.17 2.46 -2.21
CA TRP A 312 9.24 1.74 -1.34
C TRP A 312 9.62 1.77 0.14
N LEU A 313 10.91 1.92 0.46
CA LEU A 313 11.38 1.89 1.85
C LEU A 313 10.66 2.95 2.70
N ARG A 314 10.05 2.51 3.81
CA ARG A 314 9.34 3.38 4.79
C ARG A 314 10.05 3.53 6.12
N ASP A 315 11.14 2.79 6.32
CA ASP A 315 11.86 2.66 7.58
C ASP A 315 12.29 3.99 8.21
N TYR A 316 12.55 5.00 7.39
CA TYR A 316 12.93 6.33 7.86
C TYR A 316 11.82 6.99 8.71
N ALA A 317 10.56 6.62 8.49
CA ALA A 317 9.44 7.06 9.29
C ALA A 317 9.24 6.19 10.55
N SER A 318 9.51 4.88 10.47
CA SER A 318 9.18 3.93 11.55
C SER A 318 10.28 3.70 12.58
N TRP A 319 11.56 3.86 12.24
CA TRP A 319 12.65 3.68 13.20
C TRP A 319 12.53 4.63 14.39
N SER A 320 12.98 4.19 15.56
CA SER A 320 13.24 5.10 16.68
C SER A 320 14.36 6.08 16.33
N ASP A 321 14.42 7.23 17.00
CA ASP A 321 15.49 8.21 16.72
C ASP A 321 16.89 7.67 17.04
N GLU A 322 17.04 6.81 18.05
CA GLU A 322 18.32 6.17 18.39
C GLU A 322 18.77 5.18 17.31
N GLU A 323 17.87 4.28 16.89
CA GLU A 323 18.14 3.30 15.82
C GLU A 323 18.40 4.01 14.49
N GLY A 324 17.49 4.89 14.09
CA GLY A 324 17.55 5.56 12.81
C GLY A 324 18.76 6.48 12.69
N ALA A 325 19.19 7.16 13.76
CA ALA A 325 20.43 7.95 13.72
C ALA A 325 21.65 7.08 13.39
N ALA A 326 21.76 5.88 13.97
CA ALA A 326 22.85 4.96 13.67
C ALA A 326 22.76 4.42 12.23
N GLN A 327 21.57 4.03 11.77
CA GLN A 327 21.36 3.50 10.42
C GLN A 327 21.60 4.56 9.34
N ILE A 328 21.03 5.76 9.51
CA ILE A 328 21.23 6.89 8.59
C ILE A 328 22.68 7.34 8.56
N ALA A 329 23.42 7.29 9.68
CA ALA A 329 24.86 7.56 9.65
C ALA A 329 25.62 6.58 8.74
N ARG A 330 25.25 5.30 8.73
CA ARG A 330 25.82 4.29 7.82
C ARG A 330 25.48 4.59 6.38
N VAL A 331 24.20 4.85 6.08
CA VAL A 331 23.73 5.18 4.72
C VAL A 331 24.43 6.46 4.22
N ALA A 332 24.43 7.52 5.03
CA ALA A 332 25.12 8.78 4.75
C ALA A 332 26.61 8.58 4.41
N ALA A 333 27.30 7.72 5.16
CA ALA A 333 28.70 7.38 4.89
C ALA A 333 28.87 6.63 3.55
N SER A 334 27.98 5.69 3.23
CA SER A 334 28.03 4.93 1.97
C SER A 334 27.84 5.82 0.74
N TYR A 335 26.96 6.82 0.81
CA TYR A 335 26.63 7.68 -0.33
C TYR A 335 27.31 9.07 -0.28
N GLY A 336 28.05 9.37 0.78
CA GLY A 336 28.71 10.65 0.99
C GLY A 336 27.75 11.84 1.03
N ALA A 337 26.61 11.68 1.72
CA ALA A 337 25.55 12.68 1.88
C ALA A 337 25.46 13.18 3.32
N GLN A 338 24.95 14.39 3.50
CA GLN A 338 24.63 14.95 4.83
C GLN A 338 23.15 14.82 5.17
N ARG A 339 22.28 14.86 4.16
CA ARG A 339 20.83 14.86 4.32
C ARG A 339 20.13 13.98 3.29
N PHE A 340 18.96 13.49 3.66
CA PHE A 340 18.01 12.79 2.79
C PHE A 340 16.66 13.49 2.87
N VAL A 341 15.99 13.62 1.72
CA VAL A 341 14.65 14.18 1.61
C VAL A 341 13.79 13.16 0.87
N VAL A 342 12.72 12.69 1.51
CA VAL A 342 11.90 11.56 1.05
C VAL A 342 10.41 11.85 1.11
N GLY A 343 9.67 11.28 0.17
CA GLY A 343 8.20 11.28 0.10
C GLY A 343 7.61 9.97 0.63
N HIS A 344 6.64 9.41 -0.11
CA HIS A 344 6.06 8.05 0.01
C HIS A 344 5.28 7.72 1.29
N THR A 345 5.71 8.24 2.44
CA THR A 345 5.12 8.00 3.76
C THR A 345 4.43 9.26 4.25
N PRO A 346 3.09 9.32 4.18
CA PRO A 346 2.34 10.53 4.49
C PRO A 346 2.57 11.03 5.91
N GLN A 347 2.78 12.34 6.04
CA GLN A 347 2.92 13.07 7.30
C GLN A 347 1.73 14.01 7.46
N THR A 348 0.76 13.64 8.30
CA THR A 348 -0.51 14.38 8.46
C THR A 348 -0.39 15.67 9.28
N ARG A 349 0.75 15.91 9.92
CA ARG A 349 1.00 17.15 10.70
C ARG A 349 1.89 18.16 9.96
N GLY A 350 2.40 17.81 8.78
CA GLY A 350 3.35 18.61 8.01
C GLY A 350 4.71 17.93 7.86
N ILE A 351 5.71 18.68 7.43
CA ILE A 351 7.05 18.14 7.18
C ILE A 351 7.74 17.78 8.49
N VAL A 352 8.25 16.54 8.57
CA VAL A 352 8.92 16.01 9.76
C VAL A 352 10.42 15.87 9.51
N ALA A 353 11.23 16.43 10.40
CA ALA A 353 12.67 16.22 10.46
C ALA A 353 13.01 15.12 11.47
N ARG A 354 13.87 14.20 11.05
CA ARG A 354 14.29 13.02 11.80
C ARG A 354 15.82 12.95 11.89
N PHE A 355 16.29 12.31 12.97
CA PHE A 355 17.69 11.91 13.15
C PHE A 355 18.69 13.07 13.08
N ASP A 356 18.49 14.10 13.90
CA ASP A 356 19.28 15.35 13.93
C ASP A 356 19.31 16.07 12.58
N ASP A 357 18.13 16.33 12.00
CA ASP A 357 17.94 17.03 10.71
C ASP A 357 18.66 16.37 9.52
N ARG A 358 18.93 15.06 9.61
CA ARG A 358 19.53 14.29 8.52
C ARG A 358 18.51 13.70 7.56
N VAL A 359 17.26 13.55 7.99
CA VAL A 359 16.18 13.06 7.13
C VAL A 359 14.97 13.98 7.24
N PHE A 360 14.38 14.32 6.10
CA PHE A 360 13.13 15.08 6.02
C PHE A 360 12.08 14.25 5.28
N LEU A 361 10.95 14.01 5.95
CA LEU A 361 9.76 13.36 5.40
C LEU A 361 8.82 14.45 4.88
N ILE A 362 8.62 14.50 3.55
CA ILE A 362 7.95 15.63 2.88
C ILE A 362 6.64 15.28 2.17
N ASP A 363 6.24 14.01 2.15
CA ASP A 363 4.87 13.65 1.79
C ASP A 363 3.94 14.17 2.89
N THR A 364 3.08 15.12 2.54
CA THR A 364 2.14 15.77 3.46
C THR A 364 0.69 15.48 3.12
N ALA A 365 0.47 14.36 2.41
CA ALA A 365 -0.85 13.85 2.05
C ALA A 365 -1.73 14.87 1.31
N MET A 366 -1.12 15.77 0.53
CA MET A 366 -1.78 16.97 0.00
C MET A 366 -2.96 16.69 -0.94
N VAL A 367 -3.04 15.48 -1.50
CA VAL A 367 -4.17 15.01 -2.32
C VAL A 367 -5.45 14.82 -1.51
N PHE A 368 -5.35 14.46 -0.22
CA PHE A 368 -6.53 14.23 0.62
C PHE A 368 -7.12 15.53 1.19
N GLY A 369 -6.36 16.63 1.11
CA GLY A 369 -6.79 17.95 1.57
C GLY A 369 -6.94 18.08 3.08
N ALA A 370 -7.19 19.31 3.54
CA ALA A 370 -7.14 19.67 4.96
C ALA A 370 -8.14 18.91 5.84
N ALA A 371 -9.28 18.50 5.27
CA ALA A 371 -10.31 17.74 5.99
C ALA A 371 -9.84 16.34 6.40
N ALA A 372 -8.83 15.77 5.72
CA ALA A 372 -8.24 14.48 6.01
C ALA A 372 -6.81 14.60 6.58
N GLY A 373 -6.45 15.79 7.11
CA GLY A 373 -5.10 16.07 7.63
C GLY A 373 -4.03 16.32 6.55
N GLY A 374 -4.38 16.28 5.27
CA GLY A 374 -3.47 16.61 4.17
C GLY A 374 -3.30 18.11 3.99
N ARG A 375 -2.09 18.60 3.70
CA ARG A 375 -1.88 20.02 3.41
C ARG A 375 -0.78 20.23 2.38
N PRO A 376 -0.88 21.24 1.49
CA PRO A 376 0.23 21.60 0.62
C PRO A 376 1.44 22.06 1.44
N ALA A 377 2.60 21.44 1.20
CA ALA A 377 3.84 21.78 1.86
C ALA A 377 5.06 21.61 0.94
N ALA A 378 6.12 22.37 1.21
CA ALA A 378 7.40 22.26 0.54
C ALA A 378 8.55 22.42 1.54
N LEU A 379 9.63 21.67 1.35
CA LEU A 379 10.86 21.86 2.11
C LEU A 379 11.76 22.85 1.38
N GLU A 380 12.07 23.99 1.99
CA GLU A 380 13.08 24.92 1.49
C GLU A 380 14.42 24.63 2.17
N ILE A 381 15.47 24.45 1.36
CA ILE A 381 16.85 24.37 1.82
C ILE A 381 17.62 25.55 1.22
N ASP A 382 18.02 26.48 2.08
CA ASP A 382 18.79 27.67 1.70
C ASP A 382 19.93 27.91 2.68
N GLY A 383 21.16 28.09 2.15
CA GLY A 383 22.36 28.26 2.98
C GLY A 383 22.64 27.10 3.95
N GLY A 384 22.14 25.90 3.67
CA GLY A 384 22.24 24.73 4.56
C GLY A 384 21.21 24.69 5.69
N THR A 385 20.28 25.65 5.76
CA THR A 385 19.14 25.65 6.67
C THR A 385 17.93 25.08 5.96
N ALA A 386 17.25 24.13 6.60
CA ALA A 386 16.01 23.53 6.12
C ALA A 386 14.79 24.17 6.81
N ARG A 387 13.75 24.52 6.06
CA ARG A 387 12.50 25.12 6.55
C ARG A 387 11.30 24.50 5.87
N ALA A 388 10.24 24.25 6.62
CA ALA A 388 8.95 23.87 6.07
C ALA A 388 8.21 25.11 5.59
N LEU A 389 7.76 25.10 4.34
CA LEU A 389 6.88 26.09 3.75
C LEU A 389 5.48 25.50 3.64
N TYR A 390 4.49 26.32 3.94
CA TYR A 390 3.08 25.97 3.82
C TYR A 390 2.30 27.07 3.08
N GLU A 391 1.07 26.75 2.70
CA GLU A 391 0.16 27.72 2.12
C GLU A 391 0.03 28.98 3.01
N GLY A 392 0.16 30.16 2.39
CA GLY A 392 0.20 31.45 3.10
C GLY A 392 1.61 31.96 3.44
N GLY A 393 2.66 31.23 3.04
CA GLY A 393 4.05 31.73 3.02
C GLY A 393 4.75 31.79 4.38
N ARG A 394 4.23 31.10 5.41
CA ARG A 394 4.90 30.98 6.70
C ARG A 394 5.97 29.89 6.61
N ALA A 395 7.23 30.31 6.66
CA ALA A 395 8.35 29.41 6.85
C ALA A 395 8.46 29.06 8.35
N GLU A 396 8.35 27.78 8.66
CA GLU A 396 8.43 27.25 10.02
C GLU A 396 9.60 26.26 10.10
N GLU A 397 10.15 26.05 11.30
CA GLU A 397 11.09 24.95 11.50
C GLU A 397 10.34 23.63 11.26
N PRO A 398 10.94 22.66 10.55
CA PRO A 398 10.36 21.34 10.42
C PRO A 398 10.07 20.73 11.80
N GLN A 399 9.01 19.93 11.89
CA GLN A 399 8.65 19.30 13.15
C GLN A 399 9.71 18.27 13.52
N THR A 400 10.26 18.36 14.73
CA THR A 400 11.26 17.40 15.24
C THR A 400 10.57 16.28 16.03
N GLY A 401 10.95 15.04 15.79
CA GLY A 401 10.51 13.87 16.57
C GLY A 401 10.01 12.74 15.68
N THR A 402 9.73 11.59 16.27
CA THR A 402 9.01 10.51 15.57
C THR A 402 7.75 11.07 14.93
N ALA A 403 7.43 10.64 13.71
CA ALA A 403 6.21 11.03 13.01
C ALA A 403 5.00 10.78 13.91
N ALA A 404 4.56 11.82 14.63
CA ALA A 404 3.38 11.84 15.49
C ALA A 404 3.07 10.55 16.30
N ALA A 405 3.95 10.13 17.21
CA ALA A 405 3.47 9.51 18.46
C ALA A 405 2.97 10.65 19.37
N GLU A 406 1.67 10.77 19.59
CA GLU A 406 1.14 11.66 20.63
C GLU A 406 1.44 11.05 22.02
N GLU A 407 1.94 11.87 22.94
CA GLU A 407 2.15 11.51 24.34
C GLU A 407 0.84 11.02 24.99
N GLU A 408 0.92 9.81 25.55
CA GLU A 408 -0.16 9.07 26.19
C GLU A 408 -0.75 9.81 27.42
N PRO A 409 -2.09 9.80 27.60
CA PRO A 409 -2.63 9.79 28.95
C PRO A 409 -2.32 8.42 29.58
N ALA A 410 -1.87 8.44 30.83
CA ALA A 410 -1.50 7.26 31.62
C ALA A 410 -2.46 6.07 31.42
N PRO A 411 -1.95 4.82 31.42
CA PRO A 411 -2.73 3.64 31.05
C PRO A 411 -3.97 3.55 31.93
N VAL A 412 -5.13 3.70 31.31
CA VAL A 412 -6.41 3.35 31.91
C VAL A 412 -6.39 1.83 32.04
N PRO A 413 -6.53 1.26 33.25
CA PRO A 413 -6.64 -0.19 33.39
C PRO A 413 -7.88 -0.63 32.63
N VAL A 414 -7.67 -1.36 31.55
CA VAL A 414 -8.74 -1.97 30.77
C VAL A 414 -9.44 -2.95 31.69
N ALA A 415 -10.67 -2.63 32.10
CA ALA A 415 -11.55 -3.65 32.66
C ALA A 415 -11.81 -4.67 31.55
N SER A 416 -11.27 -5.88 31.72
CA SER A 416 -11.66 -7.01 30.88
C SER A 416 -13.19 -7.13 30.86
N PRO A 417 -13.81 -7.36 29.68
CA PRO A 417 -15.17 -7.89 29.66
C PRO A 417 -15.23 -9.13 30.56
N ALA A 418 -16.40 -9.43 31.13
CA ALA A 418 -16.57 -10.66 31.91
C ALA A 418 -16.05 -11.86 31.10
N ALA A 419 -15.14 -12.65 31.68
CA ALA A 419 -14.47 -13.72 30.96
C ALA A 419 -15.50 -14.71 30.37
N THR A 420 -15.32 -15.06 29.09
CA THR A 420 -16.15 -16.10 28.45
C THR A 420 -15.96 -17.40 29.23
N VAL A 421 -17.07 -18.02 29.63
CA VAL A 421 -17.04 -19.35 30.25
C VAL A 421 -16.88 -20.39 29.16
N TRP A 422 -15.69 -20.98 29.07
CA TRP A 422 -15.41 -22.08 28.15
C TRP A 422 -15.88 -23.41 28.74
N LEU A 423 -16.47 -24.28 27.91
CA LEU A 423 -16.91 -25.60 28.34
C LEU A 423 -15.91 -26.68 27.89
N GLY A 424 -15.80 -27.73 28.71
CA GLY A 424 -15.07 -28.94 28.38
C GLY A 424 -15.88 -29.88 27.47
N PRO A 425 -15.26 -30.99 27.03
CA PRO A 425 -15.93 -31.99 26.18
C PRO A 425 -17.08 -32.73 26.88
N ASP A 426 -17.22 -32.56 28.19
CA ASP A 426 -18.26 -33.07 29.08
C ASP A 426 -19.31 -32.02 29.46
N ASP A 427 -19.32 -30.86 28.77
CA ASP A 427 -20.21 -29.72 28.99
C ASP A 427 -20.04 -29.01 30.34
N GLU A 428 -18.99 -29.35 31.09
CA GLU A 428 -18.66 -28.68 32.36
C GLU A 428 -17.80 -27.42 32.13
N PRO A 429 -18.02 -26.33 32.90
CA PRO A 429 -17.17 -25.14 32.82
C PRO A 429 -15.70 -25.45 33.09
N LEU A 430 -14.82 -25.00 32.18
CA LEU A 430 -13.38 -25.08 32.36
C LEU A 430 -12.94 -24.10 33.46
N PRO A 431 -12.01 -24.49 34.35
CA PRO A 431 -11.47 -23.62 35.37
C PRO A 431 -10.39 -22.70 34.79
N LEU A 432 -10.74 -21.95 33.73
CA LEU A 432 -9.90 -20.97 33.06
C LEU A 432 -10.57 -19.60 33.23
N ALA A 433 -10.05 -18.79 34.15
CA ALA A 433 -10.66 -17.57 34.62
C ALA A 433 -10.36 -16.34 33.75
N SER A 434 -9.44 -16.45 32.79
CA SER A 434 -9.05 -15.36 31.90
C SER A 434 -8.58 -15.84 30.53
N ASP A 435 -8.61 -14.95 29.55
CA ASP A 435 -8.07 -15.19 28.22
C ASP A 435 -6.56 -15.52 28.27
N LEU A 436 -5.82 -14.98 29.23
CA LEU A 436 -4.40 -15.33 29.43
C LEU A 436 -4.24 -16.81 29.85
N GLU A 437 -5.09 -17.30 30.73
CA GLU A 437 -5.09 -18.71 31.13
C GLU A 437 -5.51 -19.62 29.97
N VAL A 438 -6.45 -19.17 29.14
CA VAL A 438 -6.85 -19.87 27.92
C VAL A 438 -5.68 -19.94 26.92
N ILE A 439 -5.02 -18.82 26.63
CA ILE A 439 -3.87 -18.74 25.73
C ILE A 439 -2.71 -19.61 26.25
N ASP A 440 -2.43 -19.57 27.56
CA ASP A 440 -1.40 -20.43 28.18
C ASP A 440 -1.76 -21.92 28.10
N PHE A 441 -3.04 -22.26 28.28
CA PHE A 441 -3.53 -23.62 28.06
C PHE A 441 -3.34 -24.07 26.61
N LEU A 442 -3.75 -23.26 25.62
CA LEU A 442 -3.60 -23.59 24.20
C LEU A 442 -2.12 -23.77 23.78
N ARG A 443 -1.20 -22.98 24.35
CA ARG A 443 0.25 -23.09 24.09
C ARG A 443 0.87 -24.32 24.71
N GLN A 444 0.50 -24.66 25.95
CA GLN A 444 1.25 -25.64 26.75
C GLN A 444 0.57 -27.01 26.90
N ALA A 445 -0.75 -27.10 26.74
CA ALA A 445 -1.48 -28.35 27.00
C ALA A 445 -1.01 -29.48 26.08
N ARG A 446 -0.92 -30.70 26.61
CA ARG A 446 -0.50 -31.87 25.84
C ARG A 446 -1.61 -32.27 24.88
N VAL A 447 -1.25 -32.49 23.61
CA VAL A 447 -2.18 -33.06 22.62
C VAL A 447 -2.35 -34.55 22.89
N THR A 448 -3.57 -35.02 23.09
CA THR A 448 -3.89 -36.43 23.37
C THR A 448 -4.57 -37.15 22.22
N SER A 449 -5.20 -36.40 21.31
CA SER A 449 -5.67 -36.93 20.04
C SER A 449 -5.74 -35.84 18.98
N VAL A 450 -5.60 -36.28 17.73
CA VAL A 450 -5.74 -35.47 16.51
C VAL A 450 -6.72 -36.20 15.61
N ALA A 451 -7.77 -35.51 15.17
CA ALA A 451 -8.79 -36.07 14.27
C ALA A 451 -9.08 -35.11 13.13
N ALA A 452 -9.25 -35.60 11.91
CA ALA A 452 -9.69 -34.76 10.79
C ALA A 452 -11.12 -34.25 11.01
N ILE A 453 -11.37 -33.00 10.66
CA ILE A 453 -12.72 -32.45 10.58
C ILE A 453 -13.22 -32.71 9.15
N PRO A 454 -14.35 -33.42 8.96
CA PRO A 454 -14.81 -33.85 7.64
C PRO A 454 -15.46 -32.73 6.81
N ILE A 455 -15.36 -31.47 7.26
CA ILE A 455 -16.02 -30.30 6.68
C ILE A 455 -14.94 -29.21 6.48
N GLY A 456 -14.96 -28.53 5.33
CA GLY A 456 -14.02 -27.47 4.96
C GLY A 456 -12.98 -27.89 3.90
N VAL A 457 -12.64 -26.98 3.00
CA VAL A 457 -11.70 -27.21 1.88
C VAL A 457 -10.27 -27.44 2.38
N SER A 458 -9.87 -26.75 3.44
CA SER A 458 -8.53 -26.80 4.04
C SER A 458 -8.29 -27.99 4.99
N GLN A 459 -9.32 -28.83 5.21
CA GLN A 459 -9.29 -30.01 6.10
C GLN A 459 -8.60 -29.73 7.46
N PRO A 460 -9.14 -28.81 8.28
CA PRO A 460 -8.61 -28.53 9.61
C PRO A 460 -8.68 -29.77 10.50
N LYS A 461 -7.81 -29.81 11.51
CA LYS A 461 -7.74 -30.93 12.46
C LYS A 461 -8.35 -30.51 13.80
N ARG A 462 -9.15 -31.38 14.42
CA ARG A 462 -9.60 -31.22 15.79
C ARG A 462 -8.60 -31.88 16.73
N LEU A 463 -8.16 -31.12 17.73
CA LEU A 463 -7.29 -31.59 18.79
C LEU A 463 -8.10 -31.90 20.05
N MET A 464 -7.60 -32.85 20.84
CA MET A 464 -7.91 -32.97 22.26
C MET A 464 -6.68 -32.53 23.07
N LEU A 465 -6.86 -31.55 23.96
CA LEU A 465 -5.82 -30.96 24.77
C LEU A 465 -6.03 -31.32 26.26
N GLU A 466 -4.96 -31.65 26.96
CA GLU A 466 -4.97 -31.94 28.40
C GLU A 466 -3.82 -31.25 29.14
N ARG A 467 -4.14 -30.57 30.25
CA ARG A 467 -3.15 -30.02 31.19
C ARG A 467 -3.71 -30.08 32.61
N GLY A 468 -3.09 -30.90 33.46
CA GLY A 468 -3.61 -31.15 34.80
C GLY A 468 -5.00 -31.79 34.74
N THR A 469 -5.98 -31.16 35.38
CA THR A 469 -7.40 -31.58 35.34
C THR A 469 -8.19 -30.96 34.19
N VAL A 470 -7.62 -30.02 33.45
CA VAL A 470 -8.31 -29.30 32.36
C VAL A 470 -8.17 -30.11 31.07
N ARG A 471 -9.32 -30.39 30.44
CA ARG A 471 -9.41 -31.07 29.15
C ARG A 471 -10.32 -30.27 28.22
N SER A 472 -9.85 -29.95 27.02
CA SER A 472 -10.63 -29.17 26.05
C SER A 472 -10.33 -29.56 24.61
N LYS A 473 -11.30 -29.37 23.72
CA LYS A 473 -11.10 -29.47 22.27
C LYS A 473 -10.45 -28.19 21.75
N ALA A 474 -9.72 -28.29 20.65
CA ALA A 474 -9.25 -27.13 19.89
C ALA A 474 -9.27 -27.43 18.39
N VAL A 475 -9.26 -26.39 17.57
CA VAL A 475 -9.07 -26.49 16.11
C VAL A 475 -7.64 -26.17 15.77
N PHE A 476 -7.02 -26.98 14.93
CA PHE A 476 -5.71 -26.76 14.35
C PHE A 476 -5.82 -26.49 12.85
N ARG A 477 -5.40 -25.29 12.44
CA ARG A 477 -5.27 -24.88 11.03
C ARG A 477 -3.80 -24.69 10.71
N TYR A 478 -3.37 -25.14 9.54
CA TYR A 478 -1.96 -25.18 9.13
C TYR A 478 -1.74 -24.66 7.71
N GLN A 479 -2.79 -24.12 7.08
CA GLN A 479 -2.71 -23.57 5.74
C GLN A 479 -1.79 -22.35 5.77
N ASP A 480 -0.76 -22.32 4.94
CA ASP A 480 0.12 -21.16 4.80
C ASP A 480 0.57 -21.04 3.34
N VAL A 481 -0.23 -20.33 2.56
CA VAL A 481 0.00 -20.09 1.15
C VAL A 481 0.09 -18.58 0.92
N THR A 482 1.20 -18.17 0.32
CA THR A 482 1.37 -16.83 -0.23
C THR A 482 1.67 -16.96 -1.71
N GLU A 483 0.83 -16.34 -2.54
CA GLU A 483 0.97 -16.33 -3.99
C GLU A 483 1.04 -14.88 -4.46
N GLN A 484 2.06 -14.55 -5.25
CA GLN A 484 2.20 -13.21 -5.84
C GLN A 484 0.99 -12.84 -6.71
N ARG A 485 0.32 -13.86 -7.27
CA ARG A 485 -0.86 -13.72 -8.11
C ARG A 485 -1.69 -14.99 -8.02
N ARG A 486 -2.93 -14.87 -7.55
CA ARG A 486 -3.92 -15.96 -7.57
C ARG A 486 -5.09 -15.58 -8.45
N ARG A 487 -5.54 -16.51 -9.28
CA ARG A 487 -6.84 -16.40 -9.94
C ARG A 487 -7.93 -16.92 -9.01
N LEU A 488 -8.89 -16.07 -8.68
CA LEU A 488 -10.06 -16.44 -7.90
C LEU A 488 -11.04 -17.28 -8.74
N SER A 489 -11.95 -17.97 -8.07
CA SER A 489 -13.06 -18.71 -8.70
C SER A 489 -13.98 -17.80 -9.54
N THR A 490 -14.00 -16.50 -9.24
CA THR A 490 -14.70 -15.45 -9.99
C THR A 490 -14.03 -15.12 -11.33
N GLY A 491 -12.79 -15.58 -11.55
CA GLY A 491 -11.96 -15.26 -12.71
C GLY A 491 -11.09 -14.00 -12.56
N GLU A 492 -11.24 -13.26 -11.45
CA GLU A 492 -10.40 -12.10 -11.09
C GLU A 492 -9.02 -12.55 -10.63
N PHE A 493 -7.99 -11.72 -10.88
CA PHE A 493 -6.65 -11.95 -10.35
C PHE A 493 -6.41 -11.06 -9.14
N VAL A 494 -6.04 -11.67 -8.03
CA VAL A 494 -5.61 -10.97 -6.82
C VAL A 494 -4.09 -11.03 -6.75
N MET A 495 -3.48 -9.87 -6.61
CA MET A 495 -2.04 -9.73 -6.35
C MET A 495 -1.78 -9.94 -4.86
N PHE A 496 -0.63 -10.55 -4.53
CA PHE A 496 -0.22 -10.83 -3.15
C PHE A 496 -1.29 -11.59 -2.34
N PHE A 497 -1.89 -12.62 -2.95
CA PHE A 497 -2.85 -13.48 -2.28
C PHE A 497 -2.20 -14.19 -1.09
N ARG A 498 -2.89 -14.18 0.05
CA ARG A 498 -2.45 -14.86 1.26
C ARG A 498 -3.61 -15.61 1.91
N ASP A 499 -3.35 -16.87 2.22
CA ASP A 499 -4.22 -17.79 2.96
C ASP A 499 -3.36 -18.44 4.05
N SER A 500 -3.37 -17.86 5.25
CA SER A 500 -2.38 -18.16 6.28
C SER A 500 -3.03 -18.36 7.65
N PHE A 501 -2.67 -19.43 8.33
CA PHE A 501 -3.13 -19.74 9.69
C PHE A 501 -2.81 -18.63 10.68
N ILE A 502 -1.73 -17.86 10.44
CA ILE A 502 -1.30 -16.81 11.37
C ILE A 502 -2.35 -15.69 11.48
N ASN A 503 -3.18 -15.52 10.44
CA ASN A 503 -4.26 -14.55 10.42
C ASN A 503 -5.37 -14.86 11.45
N GLU A 504 -5.49 -16.11 11.93
CA GLU A 504 -6.37 -16.44 13.06
C GLU A 504 -5.90 -15.79 14.35
N VAL A 505 -4.58 -15.80 14.57
CA VAL A 505 -3.95 -15.20 15.74
C VAL A 505 -4.06 -13.68 15.65
N ALA A 506 -3.78 -13.11 14.47
CA ALA A 506 -3.92 -11.68 14.22
C ALA A 506 -5.38 -11.19 14.40
N ALA A 507 -6.37 -11.94 13.91
CA ALA A 507 -7.78 -11.58 14.08
C ALA A 507 -8.22 -11.59 15.55
N TYR A 508 -7.78 -12.59 16.33
CA TYR A 508 -8.06 -12.65 17.76
C TYR A 508 -7.42 -11.46 18.51
N GLU A 509 -6.14 -11.19 18.25
CA GLU A 509 -5.38 -10.12 18.90
C GLU A 509 -5.95 -8.72 18.56
N LEU A 510 -6.39 -8.51 17.32
CA LEU A 510 -7.11 -7.29 16.92
C LEU A 510 -8.49 -7.20 17.58
N GLY A 511 -9.22 -8.31 17.65
CA GLY A 511 -10.49 -8.40 18.34
C GLY A 511 -10.39 -7.92 19.79
N GLN A 512 -9.29 -8.27 20.47
CA GLN A 512 -9.04 -7.82 21.84
C GLN A 512 -8.83 -6.30 21.94
N LEU A 513 -8.12 -5.67 21.00
CA LEU A 513 -8.00 -4.20 20.95
C LEU A 513 -9.37 -3.53 20.77
N LEU A 514 -10.21 -4.14 19.92
CA LEU A 514 -11.57 -3.68 19.63
C LEU A 514 -12.61 -4.07 20.67
N GLY A 515 -12.20 -4.76 21.76
CA GLY A 515 -13.10 -5.20 22.83
C GLY A 515 -14.14 -6.23 22.37
N MET A 516 -13.84 -6.98 21.32
CA MET A 516 -14.66 -8.07 20.82
C MET A 516 -14.46 -9.31 21.70
N ASP A 517 -15.56 -9.93 22.10
CA ASP A 517 -15.55 -11.16 22.91
C ASP A 517 -15.99 -12.39 22.10
N ASN A 518 -16.15 -12.25 20.78
CA ASN A 518 -16.76 -13.23 19.90
C ASN A 518 -15.81 -13.80 18.82
N ILE A 519 -14.51 -13.64 19.02
CA ILE A 519 -13.45 -14.32 18.27
C ILE A 519 -12.77 -15.29 19.23
N PRO A 520 -12.78 -16.62 18.96
CA PRO A 520 -12.16 -17.57 19.86
C PRO A 520 -10.64 -17.36 20.00
N PRO A 521 -10.07 -17.47 21.21
CA PRO A 521 -8.64 -17.38 21.45
C PRO A 521 -7.83 -18.31 20.54
N ALA A 522 -6.80 -17.76 19.90
CA ALA A 522 -5.92 -18.48 18.98
C ALA A 522 -4.45 -18.22 19.31
N VAL A 523 -3.62 -19.25 19.14
CA VAL A 523 -2.16 -19.16 19.33
C VAL A 523 -1.44 -19.83 18.18
N GLU A 524 -0.27 -19.30 17.80
CA GLU A 524 0.66 -20.04 16.97
C GLU A 524 1.27 -21.19 17.78
N ARG A 525 1.20 -22.41 17.23
CA ARG A 525 1.78 -23.60 17.85
C ARG A 525 1.95 -24.73 16.83
N ALA A 526 3.13 -25.34 16.79
CA ALA A 526 3.35 -26.53 15.99
C ALA A 526 2.74 -27.80 16.62
N ILE A 527 2.06 -28.61 15.81
CA ILE A 527 1.52 -29.93 16.17
C ILE A 527 2.16 -30.98 15.25
N GLU A 528 2.82 -31.99 15.82
CA GLU A 528 3.52 -33.04 15.03
C GLU A 528 4.48 -32.43 13.98
N ASP A 529 5.29 -31.45 14.39
CA ASP A 529 6.25 -30.70 13.56
C ASP A 529 5.62 -29.85 12.43
N GLN A 530 4.29 -29.74 12.37
CA GLN A 530 3.58 -28.88 11.44
C GLN A 530 3.23 -27.54 12.12
N PRO A 531 3.75 -26.39 11.66
CA PRO A 531 3.31 -25.08 12.12
C PRO A 531 1.82 -24.85 11.85
N GLY A 532 1.18 -24.06 12.71
CA GLY A 532 -0.23 -23.74 12.56
C GLY A 532 -0.78 -22.92 13.72
N SER A 533 -2.06 -22.57 13.62
CA SER A 533 -2.82 -21.94 14.70
C SER A 533 -3.61 -22.99 15.48
N VAL A 534 -3.54 -22.94 16.81
CA VAL A 534 -4.41 -23.69 17.71
C VAL A 534 -5.44 -22.71 18.30
N GLN A 535 -6.70 -22.89 17.92
CA GLN A 535 -7.82 -22.03 18.31
C GLN A 535 -8.79 -22.77 19.24
N MET A 536 -9.27 -22.10 20.29
CA MET A 536 -10.20 -22.68 21.25
C MET A 536 -11.49 -23.15 20.57
N TRP A 537 -11.98 -24.31 20.98
CA TRP A 537 -13.23 -24.87 20.47
C TRP A 537 -14.44 -24.26 21.17
N VAL A 538 -15.45 -23.85 20.39
CA VAL A 538 -16.75 -23.41 20.93
C VAL A 538 -17.67 -24.62 21.04
N GLU A 539 -17.85 -25.14 22.25
CA GLU A 539 -18.74 -26.29 22.49
C GLU A 539 -20.21 -25.92 22.30
N ASN A 540 -21.00 -26.91 21.89
CA ASN A 540 -22.45 -26.78 21.67
C ASN A 540 -22.86 -25.68 20.67
N ALA A 541 -21.95 -25.27 19.80
CA ALA A 541 -22.23 -24.26 18.79
C ALA A 541 -22.83 -24.87 17.52
N MET A 542 -23.77 -24.15 16.92
CA MET A 542 -24.42 -24.45 15.66
C MET A 542 -23.85 -23.56 14.55
N MET A 543 -23.56 -24.11 13.37
CA MET A 543 -23.15 -23.31 12.20
C MET A 543 -24.35 -22.56 11.61
N GLU A 544 -24.11 -21.39 11.00
CA GLU A 544 -25.15 -20.65 10.26
C GLU A 544 -25.74 -21.48 9.12
N SER A 545 -24.91 -22.29 8.44
CA SER A 545 -25.36 -23.23 7.40
C SER A 545 -26.37 -24.24 7.93
N GLN A 546 -26.09 -24.84 9.09
CA GLN A 546 -27.00 -25.75 9.78
C GLN A 546 -28.29 -25.04 10.18
N ARG A 547 -28.20 -23.86 10.78
CA ARG A 547 -29.36 -23.08 11.22
C ARG A 547 -30.32 -22.80 10.05
N ARG A 548 -29.78 -22.40 8.89
CA ARG A 548 -30.56 -22.14 7.67
C ARG A 548 -31.16 -23.42 7.10
N GLN A 549 -30.39 -24.50 7.03
CA GLN A 549 -30.86 -25.79 6.56
C GLN A 549 -32.03 -26.32 7.40
N GLU A 550 -31.96 -26.15 8.72
CA GLU A 550 -32.97 -26.63 9.67
C GLU A 550 -34.11 -25.61 9.92
N GLY A 551 -34.02 -24.40 9.34
CA GLY A 551 -35.02 -23.35 9.50
C GLY A 551 -35.16 -22.83 10.93
N ILE A 552 -34.08 -22.86 11.72
CA ILE A 552 -34.09 -22.44 13.12
C ILE A 552 -34.06 -20.91 13.20
N MET A 553 -35.10 -20.33 13.79
CA MET A 553 -35.23 -18.88 13.93
C MET A 553 -34.55 -18.36 15.20
N PRO A 554 -33.86 -17.20 15.14
CA PRO A 554 -33.30 -16.58 16.33
C PRO A 554 -34.40 -16.12 17.29
N PRO A 555 -34.23 -16.29 18.62
CA PRO A 555 -35.21 -15.88 19.61
C PRO A 555 -35.33 -14.35 19.71
N ASP A 556 -34.26 -13.63 19.39
CA ASP A 556 -34.19 -12.18 19.34
C ASP A 556 -33.68 -11.73 17.96
N PRO A 557 -34.58 -11.41 17.02
CA PRO A 557 -34.20 -10.96 15.69
C PRO A 557 -33.40 -9.66 15.68
N ALA A 558 -33.59 -8.76 16.66
CA ALA A 558 -32.91 -7.47 16.71
C ALA A 558 -31.45 -7.66 17.15
N ARG A 559 -31.21 -8.40 18.25
CA ARG A 559 -29.86 -8.78 18.68
C ARG A 559 -29.14 -9.57 17.59
N PHE A 560 -29.85 -10.51 16.94
CA PHE A 560 -29.29 -11.32 15.87
C PHE A 560 -28.77 -10.46 14.71
N ARG A 561 -29.58 -9.53 14.17
CA ARG A 561 -29.14 -8.62 13.09
C ARG A 561 -27.96 -7.74 13.50
N ARG A 562 -27.94 -7.22 14.73
CA ARG A 562 -26.87 -6.36 15.25
C ARG A 562 -25.51 -7.05 15.29
N GLN A 563 -25.47 -8.34 15.64
CA GLN A 563 -24.24 -9.13 15.62
C GLN A 563 -23.67 -9.26 14.19
N PHE A 564 -24.54 -9.41 13.18
CA PHE A 564 -24.12 -9.40 11.77
C PHE A 564 -23.61 -8.03 11.31
N TRP A 565 -24.23 -6.94 11.75
CA TRP A 565 -23.76 -5.61 11.41
C TRP A 565 -22.34 -5.37 11.92
N GLU A 566 -22.09 -5.71 13.20
CA GLU A 566 -20.75 -5.60 13.80
C GLU A 566 -19.73 -6.54 13.13
N MET A 567 -20.14 -7.78 12.79
CA MET A 567 -19.33 -8.68 11.95
C MET A 567 -18.92 -8.03 10.63
N ARG A 568 -19.86 -7.37 9.92
CA ARG A 568 -19.54 -6.71 8.64
C ARG A 568 -18.57 -5.55 8.80
N VAL A 569 -18.60 -4.82 9.92
CA VAL A 569 -17.58 -3.81 10.22
C VAL A 569 -16.22 -4.48 10.40
N PHE A 570 -16.15 -5.54 11.21
CA PHE A 570 -14.91 -6.25 11.46
C PHE A 570 -14.32 -6.93 10.21
N ASP A 571 -15.13 -7.65 9.44
CA ASP A 571 -14.68 -8.30 8.19
C ASP A 571 -14.21 -7.28 7.16
N ASN A 572 -14.83 -6.10 7.09
CA ASN A 572 -14.32 -5.01 6.24
C ASN A 572 -12.98 -4.46 6.76
N LEU A 573 -12.79 -4.37 8.08
CA LEU A 573 -11.55 -3.88 8.69
C LEU A 573 -10.38 -4.81 8.41
N ILE A 574 -10.59 -6.12 8.57
CA ILE A 574 -9.55 -7.13 8.31
C ILE A 574 -9.50 -7.55 6.85
N ASN A 575 -10.38 -7.07 5.98
CA ASN A 575 -10.52 -7.55 4.60
C ASN A 575 -10.66 -9.08 4.51
N ASN A 576 -11.60 -9.63 5.29
CA ASN A 576 -11.94 -11.04 5.19
C ASN A 576 -12.71 -11.29 3.89
N THR A 577 -12.11 -12.04 2.99
CA THR A 577 -12.69 -12.35 1.67
C THR A 577 -13.43 -13.69 1.64
N ASP A 578 -13.43 -14.43 2.74
CA ASP A 578 -13.95 -15.81 2.83
C ASP A 578 -15.06 -15.97 3.87
N ARG A 579 -15.71 -14.88 4.29
CA ARG A 579 -16.86 -14.98 5.21
C ARG A 579 -18.03 -15.68 4.53
N ASN A 580 -18.35 -16.88 5.02
CA ASN A 580 -19.44 -17.72 4.54
C ASN A 580 -20.20 -18.39 5.71
N GLN A 581 -21.32 -19.06 5.40
CA GLN A 581 -22.20 -19.70 6.40
C GLN A 581 -21.53 -20.83 7.20
N GLY A 582 -20.46 -21.45 6.68
CA GLY A 582 -19.66 -22.44 7.40
C GLY A 582 -18.69 -21.85 8.42
N ASN A 583 -18.39 -20.56 8.30
CA ASN A 583 -17.41 -19.83 9.12
C ASN A 583 -18.07 -18.94 10.18
N ILE A 584 -19.34 -19.18 10.50
CA ILE A 584 -20.13 -18.44 11.50
C ILE A 584 -20.79 -19.47 12.43
N LEU A 585 -20.55 -19.33 13.73
CA LEU A 585 -21.15 -20.18 14.75
C LEU A 585 -22.12 -19.40 15.65
N PHE A 586 -23.12 -20.09 16.18
CA PHE A 586 -24.01 -19.61 17.24
C PHE A 586 -23.92 -20.56 18.42
N ASP A 587 -23.53 -20.05 19.58
CA ASP A 587 -23.58 -20.83 20.81
C ASP A 587 -25.02 -20.96 21.34
N PRO A 588 -25.29 -21.76 22.40
CA PRO A 588 -26.64 -21.91 22.95
C PRO A 588 -27.28 -20.60 23.45
N SER A 589 -26.49 -19.56 23.71
CA SER A 589 -26.96 -18.21 24.07
C SER A 589 -27.23 -17.33 22.85
N TRP A 590 -27.14 -17.89 21.63
CA TRP A 590 -27.26 -17.18 20.36
C TRP A 590 -26.22 -16.08 20.15
N LYS A 591 -25.07 -16.17 20.83
CA LYS A 591 -23.92 -15.32 20.53
C LYS A 591 -23.28 -15.80 19.23
N LEU A 592 -23.06 -14.87 18.31
CA LEU A 592 -22.41 -15.09 17.03
C LEU A 592 -20.90 -15.11 17.23
N TRP A 593 -20.26 -16.23 16.91
CA TRP A 593 -18.81 -16.41 16.95
C TRP A 593 -18.22 -16.39 15.54
N LEU A 594 -17.14 -15.63 15.37
CA LEU A 594 -16.40 -15.53 14.12
C LEU A 594 -15.23 -16.50 14.14
N ILE A 595 -15.19 -17.39 13.15
CA ILE A 595 -14.09 -18.34 12.96
C ILE A 595 -13.60 -18.25 11.50
N ASP A 596 -12.45 -18.87 11.23
CA ASP A 596 -11.84 -18.89 9.91
C ASP A 596 -11.49 -17.51 9.35
N HIS A 597 -10.34 -17.01 9.77
CA HIS A 597 -9.79 -15.71 9.34
C HIS A 597 -8.58 -15.87 8.42
N THR A 598 -8.30 -17.08 7.97
CA THR A 598 -7.10 -17.44 7.20
C THR A 598 -6.91 -16.57 5.94
N ARG A 599 -8.00 -16.18 5.27
CA ARG A 599 -8.05 -15.27 4.11
C ARG A 599 -8.45 -13.84 4.46
N SER A 600 -7.68 -13.26 5.37
CA SER A 600 -7.81 -11.87 5.80
C SER A 600 -6.47 -11.14 5.70
N PHE A 601 -6.48 -9.87 6.06
CA PHE A 601 -5.35 -8.94 6.12
C PHE A 601 -4.65 -8.72 4.78
N ALA A 602 -5.40 -8.78 3.67
CA ALA A 602 -4.84 -8.40 2.38
C ALA A 602 -4.34 -6.95 2.39
N ARG A 603 -3.39 -6.64 1.50
CA ARG A 603 -2.77 -5.30 1.38
C ARG A 603 -3.70 -4.23 0.78
N SER A 604 -4.94 -4.61 0.46
CA SER A 604 -5.92 -3.68 -0.09
C SER A 604 -6.41 -2.68 0.94
N LYS A 605 -6.30 -1.38 0.62
CA LYS A 605 -6.87 -0.29 1.43
C LYS A 605 -8.39 -0.15 1.22
N ASN A 606 -8.98 -0.92 0.31
CA ASN A 606 -10.41 -0.89 0.00
C ASN A 606 -11.23 -1.70 1.00
N LEU A 607 -12.43 -1.18 1.29
CA LEU A 607 -13.44 -1.94 2.02
C LEU A 607 -14.01 -2.99 1.05
N PRO A 608 -13.99 -4.30 1.38
CA PRO A 608 -14.47 -5.35 0.49
C PRO A 608 -15.98 -5.28 0.25
N ALA A 609 -16.76 -4.83 1.24
CA ALA A 609 -18.22 -4.78 1.19
C ALA A 609 -18.79 -3.54 1.93
N PRO A 610 -18.47 -2.30 1.49
CA PRO A 610 -18.88 -1.07 2.19
C PRO A 610 -20.39 -0.87 2.20
N LYS A 611 -21.13 -1.44 1.24
CA LYS A 611 -22.59 -1.35 1.21
C LYS A 611 -23.25 -2.09 2.38
N GLU A 612 -22.59 -3.15 2.87
CA GLU A 612 -23.06 -4.02 3.95
C GLU A 612 -22.69 -3.49 5.35
N VAL A 613 -21.90 -2.42 5.42
CA VAL A 613 -21.62 -1.70 6.66
C VAL A 613 -22.84 -0.84 7.00
N LEU A 614 -23.66 -1.34 7.93
CA LEU A 614 -24.93 -0.71 8.33
C LEU A 614 -24.85 -0.04 9.71
N GLY A 615 -24.03 -0.56 10.61
CA GLY A 615 -23.88 -0.06 11.98
C GLY A 615 -23.01 -0.98 12.84
N CYS A 616 -22.73 -0.59 14.07
CA CYS A 616 -22.00 -1.40 15.07
C CYS A 616 -22.32 -0.93 16.49
N SER A 617 -21.82 -1.64 17.51
CA SER A 617 -22.02 -1.17 18.87
C SER A 617 -21.25 0.13 19.13
N ARG A 618 -21.77 0.97 20.03
CA ARG A 618 -21.12 2.22 20.44
C ARG A 618 -19.71 1.98 20.99
N SER A 619 -19.55 0.93 21.80
CA SER A 619 -18.26 0.53 22.34
C SER A 619 -17.27 0.13 21.25
N PHE A 620 -17.72 -0.66 20.27
CA PHE A 620 -16.89 -1.05 19.14
C PHE A 620 -16.50 0.16 18.30
N PHE A 621 -17.44 1.05 17.99
CA PHE A 621 -17.17 2.25 17.20
C PHE A 621 -16.17 3.19 17.88
N ASN A 622 -16.29 3.38 19.19
CA ASN A 622 -15.31 4.19 19.93
C ASN A 622 -13.92 3.54 19.90
N ARG A 623 -13.81 2.24 20.17
CA ARG A 623 -12.52 1.54 20.06
C ARG A 623 -11.95 1.54 18.64
N LEU A 624 -12.81 1.47 17.62
CA LEU A 624 -12.39 1.59 16.23
C LEU A 624 -11.80 2.98 15.93
N LYS A 625 -12.40 4.05 16.47
CA LYS A 625 -11.88 5.43 16.36
C LYS A 625 -10.63 5.68 17.22
N ASP A 626 -10.41 4.87 18.23
CA ASP A 626 -9.26 4.96 19.12
C ASP A 626 -8.12 4.03 18.68
N LEU A 627 -8.37 3.10 17.75
CA LEU A 627 -7.40 2.12 17.26
C LEU A 627 -6.31 2.82 16.44
N ASP A 628 -5.09 2.90 16.97
CA ASP A 628 -3.97 3.60 16.31
C ASP A 628 -2.87 2.66 15.79
N GLU A 629 -1.92 3.23 15.07
CA GLU A 629 -0.80 2.48 14.48
C GLU A 629 0.08 1.80 15.52
N THR A 630 0.37 2.48 16.64
CA THR A 630 1.22 1.95 17.71
C THR A 630 0.60 0.69 18.31
N GLN A 631 -0.68 0.76 18.70
CA GLN A 631 -1.42 -0.37 19.25
C GLN A 631 -1.45 -1.55 18.28
N VAL A 632 -1.71 -1.27 17.00
CA VAL A 632 -1.79 -2.31 15.97
C VAL A 632 -0.42 -2.91 15.70
N ALA A 633 0.64 -2.11 15.59
CA ALA A 633 2.01 -2.58 15.33
C ALA A 633 2.55 -3.41 16.49
N GLU A 634 2.37 -2.95 17.73
CA GLU A 634 2.79 -3.70 18.93
C GLU A 634 2.08 -5.04 19.05
N ARG A 635 0.78 -5.05 18.76
CA ARG A 635 -0.07 -6.23 18.97
C ARG A 635 -0.08 -7.22 17.81
N LEU A 636 -0.02 -6.71 16.57
CA LEU A 636 -0.16 -7.51 15.35
C LEU A 636 1.13 -7.64 14.53
N GLY A 637 2.15 -6.81 14.78
CA GLY A 637 3.45 -6.88 14.08
C GLY A 637 4.13 -8.25 14.09
N PRO A 638 3.97 -9.10 15.12
CA PRO A 638 4.47 -10.48 15.06
C PRO A 638 3.79 -11.37 13.99
N TYR A 639 2.62 -10.99 13.50
CA TYR A 639 1.77 -11.80 12.63
C TYR A 639 1.57 -11.18 11.24
N LEU A 640 1.60 -9.86 11.15
CA LEU A 640 1.33 -9.07 9.96
C LEU A 640 2.56 -8.25 9.57
N SER A 641 2.78 -8.11 8.27
CA SER A 641 3.76 -7.18 7.71
C SER A 641 3.27 -5.73 7.85
N GLN A 642 4.20 -4.78 7.79
CA GLN A 642 3.87 -3.35 7.88
C GLN A 642 2.85 -2.91 6.80
N LEU A 643 2.96 -3.42 5.57
CA LEU A 643 2.00 -3.12 4.49
C LEU A 643 0.58 -3.62 4.79
N GLU A 644 0.45 -4.75 5.51
CA GLU A 644 -0.86 -5.29 5.91
C GLU A 644 -1.45 -4.46 7.07
N ILE A 645 -0.60 -3.95 7.97
CA ILE A 645 -0.98 -3.01 9.04
C ILE A 645 -1.43 -1.66 8.46
N GLU A 646 -0.67 -1.08 7.54
CA GLU A 646 -1.06 0.15 6.83
C GLU A 646 -2.39 -0.01 6.09
N ALA A 647 -2.60 -1.17 5.46
CA ALA A 647 -3.86 -1.47 4.79
C ALA A 647 -5.03 -1.56 5.77
N LEU A 648 -4.82 -2.20 6.93
CA LEU A 648 -5.81 -2.26 8.01
C LEU A 648 -6.17 -0.87 8.53
N LEU A 649 -5.18 -0.01 8.81
CA LEU A 649 -5.41 1.34 9.32
C LEU A 649 -6.12 2.23 8.29
N ALA A 650 -5.75 2.11 7.00
CA ALA A 650 -6.47 2.80 5.93
C ALA A 650 -7.93 2.34 5.83
N ARG A 651 -8.22 1.05 6.04
CA ARG A 651 -9.59 0.54 6.11
C ARG A 651 -10.32 1.02 7.36
N ARG A 652 -9.64 1.12 8.51
CA ARG A 652 -10.18 1.71 9.75
C ARG A 652 -10.66 3.15 9.51
N GLU A 653 -9.83 4.00 8.91
CA GLU A 653 -10.21 5.39 8.58
C GLU A 653 -11.45 5.45 7.68
N ARG A 654 -11.47 4.62 6.63
CA ARG A 654 -12.60 4.54 5.70
C ARG A 654 -13.87 4.03 6.37
N LEU A 655 -13.76 3.09 7.30
CA LEU A 655 -14.90 2.58 8.08
C LEU A 655 -15.45 3.64 9.04
N VAL A 656 -14.57 4.38 9.71
CA VAL A 656 -14.99 5.48 10.59
C VAL A 656 -15.76 6.52 9.78
N ALA A 657 -15.17 7.01 8.68
CA ALA A 657 -15.83 7.98 7.81
C ALA A 657 -17.17 7.47 7.25
N LEU A 658 -17.23 6.19 6.85
CA LEU A 658 -18.47 5.58 6.36
C LEU A 658 -19.55 5.51 7.45
N LEU A 659 -19.19 5.12 8.67
CA LEU A 659 -20.15 5.05 9.79
C LEU A 659 -20.62 6.46 10.19
N GLU A 660 -19.74 7.45 10.21
CA GLU A 660 -20.11 8.86 10.44
C GLU A 660 -21.05 9.40 9.37
N GLN A 661 -20.80 9.07 8.10
CA GLN A 661 -21.71 9.39 7.00
C GLN A 661 -23.09 8.76 7.23
N ARG A 662 -23.15 7.46 7.60
CA ARG A 662 -24.43 6.80 7.89
C ARG A 662 -25.14 7.43 9.09
N ILE A 663 -24.41 7.85 10.12
CA ILE A 663 -24.95 8.58 11.28
C ILE A 663 -25.57 9.90 10.82
N ALA A 664 -24.90 10.65 9.95
CA ALA A 664 -25.43 11.91 9.42
C ALA A 664 -26.69 11.70 8.56
N GLU A 665 -26.74 10.62 7.78
CA GLU A 665 -27.87 10.30 6.89
C GLU A 665 -29.09 9.74 7.63
N ARG A 666 -28.87 8.92 8.66
CA ARG A 666 -29.92 8.08 9.28
C ARG A 666 -30.19 8.43 10.73
N GLY A 667 -29.35 9.24 11.37
CA GLY A 667 -29.36 9.49 12.80
C GLY A 667 -28.57 8.43 13.57
N GLU A 668 -27.93 8.87 14.66
CA GLU A 668 -26.99 8.07 15.46
C GLU A 668 -27.61 6.77 16.00
N ASP A 669 -28.82 6.83 16.55
CA ASP A 669 -29.51 5.67 17.14
C ASP A 669 -29.90 4.58 16.12
N ASN A 670 -29.85 4.89 14.82
CA ASN A 670 -30.12 3.92 13.75
C ASN A 670 -28.84 3.24 13.22
N VAL A 671 -27.66 3.68 13.67
CA VAL A 671 -26.35 3.18 13.22
C VAL A 671 -25.53 2.64 14.38
N LEU A 672 -25.55 3.33 15.52
CA LEU A 672 -24.85 2.94 16.74
C LEU A 672 -25.84 2.40 17.78
N PHE A 673 -25.52 1.25 18.34
CA PHE A 673 -26.38 0.59 19.33
C PHE A 673 -25.61 0.15 20.58
N ASN A 674 -26.35 -0.11 21.66
CA ASN A 674 -25.94 -1.00 22.73
C ASN A 674 -26.72 -2.32 22.62
N TYR A 675 -26.11 -3.43 23.03
CA TYR A 675 -26.80 -4.70 23.15
C TYR A 675 -27.81 -4.62 24.31
N GLY A 676 -29.01 -4.11 24.01
CA GLY A 676 -30.08 -3.79 24.97
C GLY A 676 -31.01 -2.66 24.51
N ASP A 677 -30.59 -1.86 23.52
CA ASP A 677 -31.42 -0.77 22.98
C ASP A 677 -32.63 -1.32 22.21
N PRO A 678 -33.79 -0.65 22.23
CA PRO A 678 -34.96 -1.02 21.42
C PRO A 678 -34.64 -1.03 19.91
N ASP A 679 -35.36 -1.83 19.13
CA ASP A 679 -35.13 -1.98 17.68
C ASP A 679 -35.45 -0.65 16.94
N PRO A 680 -34.53 -0.11 16.11
CA PRO A 680 -34.80 1.11 15.35
C PRO A 680 -35.97 0.95 14.36
N ALA A 681 -36.64 2.06 14.05
CA ALA A 681 -37.81 2.09 13.17
C ALA A 681 -37.49 1.83 11.68
N VAL A 682 -36.23 1.90 11.27
CA VAL A 682 -35.79 1.70 9.88
C VAL A 682 -35.55 0.22 9.63
N GLN A 683 -36.42 -0.39 8.83
CA GLN A 683 -36.38 -1.81 8.48
C GLN A 683 -35.40 -2.07 7.33
N VAL A 684 -34.33 -2.82 7.61
CA VAL A 684 -33.69 -3.69 6.61
C VAL A 684 -34.15 -5.09 6.97
N SER A 685 -34.81 -5.78 6.05
CA SER A 685 -35.37 -7.10 6.36
C SER A 685 -34.22 -8.10 6.44
N TYR A 686 -34.32 -9.06 7.36
CA TYR A 686 -33.31 -10.10 7.54
C TYR A 686 -33.07 -10.93 6.26
N GLU A 687 -34.05 -11.01 5.37
CA GLU A 687 -33.97 -11.68 4.07
C GLU A 687 -32.95 -11.02 3.10
N GLU A 688 -32.45 -9.82 3.41
CA GLU A 688 -31.52 -9.06 2.57
C GLU A 688 -30.03 -9.21 2.95
N ILE A 689 -29.68 -9.90 4.06
CA ILE A 689 -28.28 -10.17 4.40
C ILE A 689 -27.83 -11.46 3.69
N GLU A 690 -27.34 -11.31 2.45
CA GLU A 690 -26.76 -12.40 1.68
C GLU A 690 -25.40 -12.81 2.28
N ILE A 691 -25.30 -14.06 2.73
CA ILE A 691 -24.03 -14.70 3.13
C ILE A 691 -23.88 -15.96 2.27
N PRO A 692 -22.77 -16.09 1.50
CA PRO A 692 -22.54 -17.26 0.67
C PRO A 692 -22.55 -18.57 1.48
N GLU A 693 -23.01 -19.67 0.88
CA GLU A 693 -23.01 -21.00 1.53
C GLU A 693 -21.58 -21.52 1.82
N GLY A 694 -20.56 -20.98 1.13
CA GLY A 694 -19.15 -21.34 1.29
C GLY A 694 -18.63 -22.24 0.17
#